data_AF-A0A368X2W0-F1
#
_entry.id   AF-A0A368X2W0-F1
#
_cell.length_a   1.000
_cell.length_b   1.000
_cell.length_c   1.000
_cell.angle_alpha   90.00
_cell.angle_beta   90.00
_cell.angle_gamma   90.00
#
_symmetry.space_group_name_H-M   'P 1'
#
loop_
_entity.id
_entity.type
_entity.pdbx_description
1 polymer ?
#
loop_
_entity_poly.entity_id
_entity_poly.type
_entity_poly.pdbx_seq_one_letter_code
_entity_poly.pdbx_strand_id
1 'polypeptide(L)'
;MALDLLAIISAAGTGAVTGYLTNNLALKMIFKEYGPLGGVVIKTKDEFIDSISELVERDLINHHTLEEEFSRPEFKENFARSLSDFLNIYLDQRTESSLLSDIPAWKENYELFASLLGSSSVEIMQKSTEKLTEEKLEKIIAQPELQALLKQIYLKIINEAENKNSLKNISSGLYQELKNKRIDQLLSKEIQLKLKDFIKEIISYFAENYQSLDQENKAEFKEKIFDLFNLESLVRDLMTELKEIKVGDIFKKKEELEKLRQNKLLQQTLNEILLNFKIEIDNSDLKIADLLTEELEDSLLTDLAAVISKSEDEILALLTAEEEELNSLILEAVEAEIEASSGFKAMSRQGIYSKYQENIEDYGFPIAHLKSYISEKINSDNRQLAETALAKIKDYKLKQLLRGIEFKDISLKLENIIWDFYQVNQDKKVIDLFSEELFQQQVIEDKLTDLIFSLIKKLGSSPDSVDMLLDYLAGFEMQDLISEENLIKKVEANSGLIYQQLRQNDFVTKELSKYLNDEFFALLNSELNLGQDGFKQEAANYFKEVEKNFADRELKDLYQLFKGEDTVVKLTDSITTFFYNNLPELIEGRVAQAAAANLHQLSDQEVQQAIEDFMGKELKPITYLGALLGAGAGLLFSFSGAEAAIFNSAPIWLNYLTAAVLYGGVGWLTNVLAIWMIFHPYEEKRIGTIQLPFTPGVVAKNRSRFADSMGKFVEKELLKADSAAEIIENNRSQIKETILGYFEQNDYQHFFDLIKDNNEFLAAEVFAKIDEIILNLDSDDLTRLKGPFNQKLNQFLDKKLSQINFVEMSKDYFADNELDFSGLQDRLISKLDLSKIIKAAGGKFDFELNSAQLKNLLQNKELYPFMKFIIPELLNTDLNYDFQARLRQILETNSEYFLDQGIDLIDSQQQKIAQLINFKKDEIIEAEKEKKGGLLKNTLISGAIYMADLDEFVDSVTARVFKRLREEYFVEKRSRLKELYFKLLQIIDESELLSNEKIALSQLLTNLSASPRGSQLITEVLYLSEAEINELLEKCLKAEQEGLMNFKLEIKAANLEYLVNQNLKLEQKLQLLLNLKSLLTAEVIEDEIAQLLAETDLQEVNKELRELINSLDLISLDLENDQQLKEILNKLSELINNPELKQVILTQTASDISEGAVILEEKLDRESLKYLLELFIESGVDSFKANSESLLRSLELKKLTAEEVRKMNPAEIEEVFDSFAGRYFTHLKQYGWFGGIFGLLQLLIRSIV
;
A
#
# COMPACT_ATOMS: atom_id res chain seq x y z
N MET A 1 73.19 118.00 56.64
CA MET A 1 72.07 117.16 57.11
C MET A 1 72.50 115.72 56.85
N ALA A 2 73.22 115.12 57.80
CA ALA A 2 73.65 113.72 57.69
C ALA A 2 72.47 112.85 58.18
N LEU A 3 71.97 111.96 57.32
CA LEU A 3 70.90 111.03 57.67
C LEU A 3 71.39 110.03 58.72
N ASP A 4 70.55 109.78 59.73
CA ASP A 4 70.82 108.85 60.83
C ASP A 4 70.64 107.40 60.37
N LEU A 5 71.74 106.75 59.98
CA LEU A 5 71.75 105.37 59.45
C LEU A 5 71.20 104.35 60.47
N LEU A 6 71.35 104.61 61.77
CA LEU A 6 70.83 103.74 62.84
C LEU A 6 69.31 103.74 62.89
N ALA A 7 68.66 104.90 62.68
CA ALA A 7 67.20 105.01 62.63
C ALA A 7 66.62 104.22 61.45
N ILE A 8 67.29 104.25 60.29
CA ILE A 8 66.88 103.53 59.07
C ILE A 8 66.97 102.00 59.26
N ILE A 9 68.09 101.51 59.83
CA ILE A 9 68.28 100.08 60.11
C ILE A 9 67.29 99.60 61.18
N SER A 10 67.04 100.41 62.21
CA SER A 10 66.06 100.10 63.26
C SER A 10 64.63 100.02 62.71
N ALA A 11 64.24 100.95 61.82
CA ALA A 11 62.93 100.95 61.17
C ALA A 11 62.73 99.75 60.23
N ALA A 12 63.76 99.39 59.45
CA ALA A 12 63.74 98.19 58.62
C ALA A 12 63.66 96.90 59.45
N GLY A 13 64.45 96.80 60.53
CA GLY A 13 64.46 95.63 61.42
C GLY A 13 63.15 95.45 62.19
N THR A 14 62.59 96.52 62.74
CA THR A 14 61.28 96.48 63.43
C THR A 14 60.13 96.19 62.48
N GLY A 15 60.15 96.76 61.26
CA GLY A 15 59.21 96.42 60.20
C GLY A 15 59.31 94.94 59.79
N ALA A 16 60.52 94.39 59.68
CA ALA A 16 60.74 92.98 59.35
C ALA A 16 60.19 92.02 60.42
N VAL A 17 60.50 92.29 61.69
CA VAL A 17 60.03 91.49 62.83
C VAL A 17 58.50 91.56 62.93
N THR A 18 57.92 92.75 62.77
CA THR A 18 56.47 92.95 62.83
C THR A 18 55.75 92.23 61.68
N GLY A 19 56.28 92.33 60.45
CA GLY A 19 55.75 91.61 59.28
C GLY A 19 55.85 90.09 59.41
N TYR A 20 56.96 89.58 59.93
CA TYR A 20 57.13 88.15 60.21
C TYR A 20 56.14 87.65 61.27
N LEU A 21 56.05 88.34 62.41
CA LEU A 21 55.19 87.91 63.52
C LEU A 21 53.70 87.99 63.17
N THR A 22 53.28 89.06 62.49
CA THR A 22 51.88 89.26 62.07
C THR A 22 51.45 88.15 61.11
N ASN A 23 52.27 87.83 60.11
CA ASN A 23 51.94 86.79 59.13
C ASN A 23 52.03 85.37 59.72
N ASN A 24 52.99 85.11 60.62
CA ASN A 24 53.09 83.82 61.29
C ASN A 24 51.88 83.56 62.20
N LEU A 25 51.45 84.59 62.93
CA LEU A 25 50.27 84.51 63.79
C LEU A 25 49.00 84.34 62.95
N ALA A 26 48.84 85.12 61.87
CA ALA A 26 47.74 85.00 60.93
C ALA A 26 47.65 83.58 60.34
N LEU A 27 48.78 83.02 59.91
CA LEU A 27 48.86 81.65 59.38
C LEU A 27 48.45 80.61 60.44
N LYS A 28 48.92 80.75 61.69
CA LYS A 28 48.54 79.83 62.78
C LYS A 28 47.06 79.95 63.16
N MET A 29 46.47 81.14 63.08
CA MET A 29 45.04 81.37 63.39
C MET A 29 44.09 80.77 62.34
N ILE A 30 44.57 80.44 61.15
CA ILE A 30 43.78 79.65 60.17
C ILE A 30 43.53 78.25 60.72
N PHE A 31 44.57 77.60 61.28
CA PHE A 31 44.50 76.21 61.74
C PHE A 31 44.09 76.08 63.21
N LYS A 32 44.51 77.00 64.10
CA LYS A 32 44.33 76.89 65.55
C LYS A 32 43.54 78.06 66.13
N GLU A 33 42.71 77.78 67.12
CA GLU A 33 42.01 78.80 67.90
C GLU A 33 42.93 79.42 68.96
N TYR A 34 42.86 80.74 69.10
CA TYR A 34 43.54 81.51 70.13
C TYR A 34 42.52 82.42 70.83
N GLY A 35 41.79 81.86 71.80
CA GLY A 35 40.67 82.56 72.45
C GLY A 35 39.43 82.65 71.55
N PRO A 36 38.69 83.78 71.50
CA PRO A 36 37.50 83.93 70.65
C PRO A 36 37.80 84.12 69.15
N LEU A 37 39.07 84.06 68.75
CA LEU A 37 39.57 84.34 67.40
C LEU A 37 40.37 83.14 66.87
N GLY A 38 40.29 82.87 65.56
CA GLY A 38 40.99 81.77 64.89
C GLY A 38 40.15 80.51 64.67
N GLY A 39 40.80 79.42 64.26
CA GLY A 39 40.17 78.12 63.96
C GLY A 39 39.26 78.14 62.74
N VAL A 40 39.66 78.86 61.69
CA VAL A 40 38.85 79.03 60.47
C VAL A 40 38.57 77.68 59.80
N VAL A 41 39.57 76.81 59.74
CA VAL A 41 39.48 75.48 59.10
C VAL A 41 38.39 74.59 59.72
N ILE A 42 38.28 74.56 61.06
CA ILE A 42 37.23 73.75 61.74
C ILE A 42 35.85 74.34 61.46
N LYS A 43 35.72 75.67 61.45
CA LYS A 43 34.46 76.38 61.22
C LYS A 43 33.93 76.28 59.79
N THR A 44 34.79 75.91 58.83
CA THR A 44 34.46 75.74 57.41
C THR A 44 34.77 74.33 56.90
N LYS A 45 34.70 73.32 57.79
CA LYS A 45 35.03 71.91 57.50
C LYS A 45 34.24 71.36 56.31
N ASP A 46 32.91 71.39 56.37
CA ASP A 46 32.05 70.79 55.34
C ASP A 46 32.25 71.47 53.97
N GLU A 47 32.34 72.81 53.96
CA GLU A 47 32.59 73.57 52.73
C GLU A 47 33.95 73.23 52.09
N PHE A 48 34.97 72.92 52.91
CA PHE A 48 36.27 72.46 52.42
C PHE A 48 36.18 71.06 51.84
N ILE A 49 35.47 70.14 52.52
CA ILE A 49 35.24 68.77 52.06
C ILE A 49 34.54 68.77 50.70
N ASP A 50 33.47 69.55 50.54
CA ASP A 50 32.75 69.68 49.27
C ASP A 50 33.68 70.22 48.17
N SER A 51 34.35 71.35 48.44
CA SER A 51 35.20 72.02 47.44
C SER A 51 36.39 71.19 47.00
N ILE A 52 37.02 70.45 47.92
CA ILE A 52 38.18 69.60 47.59
C ILE A 52 37.74 68.31 46.90
N SER A 53 36.58 67.75 47.23
CA SER A 53 36.06 66.53 46.62
C SER A 53 35.59 66.77 45.19
N GLU A 54 34.87 67.87 44.93
CA GLU A 54 34.50 68.30 43.58
C GLU A 54 35.72 68.60 42.72
N LEU A 55 36.75 69.25 43.29
CA LEU A 55 37.99 69.54 42.57
C LEU A 55 38.74 68.27 42.18
N VAL A 56 38.80 67.29 43.09
CA VAL A 56 39.47 66.02 42.81
C VAL A 56 38.81 65.33 41.64
N GLU A 57 37.48 65.27 41.58
CA GLU A 57 36.81 64.68 40.43
C GLU A 57 36.97 65.53 39.17
N ARG A 58 36.69 66.83 39.23
CA ARG A 58 36.69 67.70 38.05
C ARG A 58 38.06 67.80 37.38
N ASP A 59 39.11 68.03 38.16
CA ASP A 59 40.41 68.48 37.63
C ASP A 59 41.56 67.46 37.82
N LEU A 60 41.39 66.39 38.61
CA LEU A 60 42.50 65.48 38.98
C LEU A 60 42.25 64.00 38.67
N ILE A 61 41.08 63.46 39.04
CA ILE A 61 40.70 62.05 38.95
C ILE A 61 39.24 61.98 38.45
N ASN A 62 39.07 61.95 37.13
CA ASN A 62 37.81 61.72 36.41
C ASN A 62 37.89 60.50 35.49
N HIS A 63 36.77 60.17 34.84
CA HIS A 63 36.66 59.07 33.89
C HIS A 63 37.73 59.08 32.78
N HIS A 64 38.11 60.25 32.24
CA HIS A 64 39.16 60.35 31.22
C HIS A 64 40.56 60.03 31.79
N THR A 65 40.88 60.55 32.97
CA THR A 65 42.19 60.29 33.61
C THR A 65 42.32 58.85 34.13
N LEU A 66 41.20 58.21 34.49
CA LEU A 66 41.18 56.85 35.01
C LEU A 66 41.16 55.79 33.89
N GLU A 67 40.73 56.12 32.68
CA GLU A 67 40.68 55.20 31.53
C GLU A 67 42.04 54.55 31.22
N GLU A 68 43.11 55.34 31.24
CA GLU A 68 44.49 54.85 31.07
C GLU A 68 44.93 53.97 32.24
N GLU A 69 44.50 54.28 33.47
CA GLU A 69 44.84 53.53 34.68
C GLU A 69 44.13 52.18 34.74
N PHE A 70 42.85 52.12 34.36
CA PHE A 70 42.13 50.84 34.27
C PHE A 70 42.66 49.95 33.15
N SER A 71 43.27 50.54 32.12
CA SER A 71 43.88 49.80 31.04
C SER A 71 45.20 49.11 31.43
N ARG A 72 45.76 49.42 32.62
CA ARG A 72 47.05 48.87 33.08
C ARG A 72 46.97 47.37 33.38
N PRO A 73 48.06 46.61 33.14
CA PRO A 73 48.09 45.17 33.42
C PRO A 73 47.77 44.82 34.87
N GLU A 74 48.28 45.59 35.83
CA GLU A 74 48.07 45.35 37.26
C GLU A 74 46.62 45.55 37.68
N PHE A 75 45.93 46.56 37.13
CA PHE A 75 44.50 46.76 37.37
C PHE A 75 43.68 45.64 36.72
N LYS A 76 43.96 45.31 35.46
CA LYS A 76 43.27 44.22 34.73
C LYS A 76 43.38 42.87 35.44
N GLU A 77 44.56 42.54 35.97
CA GLU A 77 44.77 41.30 36.72
C GLU A 77 43.94 41.28 38.02
N ASN A 78 43.96 42.37 38.79
CA ASN A 78 43.19 42.47 40.03
C ASN A 78 41.67 42.51 39.77
N PHE A 79 41.24 43.13 38.67
CA PHE A 79 39.85 43.18 38.25
C PHE A 79 39.36 41.81 37.78
N ALA A 80 40.14 41.11 36.95
CA ALA A 80 39.84 39.73 36.55
C ALA A 80 39.81 38.78 37.75
N ARG A 81 40.70 38.94 38.73
CA ARG A 81 40.65 38.21 40.01
C ARG A 81 39.35 38.50 40.77
N SER A 82 38.92 39.75 40.83
CA SER A 82 37.66 40.14 41.46
C SER A 82 36.44 39.52 40.76
N LEU A 83 36.44 39.48 39.42
CA LEU A 83 35.39 38.82 38.65
C LEU A 83 35.40 37.30 38.83
N SER A 84 36.58 36.69 38.93
CA SER A 84 36.71 35.26 39.26
C SER A 84 36.20 34.94 40.66
N ASP A 85 36.58 35.72 41.68
CA ASP A 85 36.08 35.55 43.05
C ASP A 85 34.56 35.77 43.12
N PHE A 86 34.05 36.72 42.34
CA PHE A 86 32.61 36.97 42.19
C PHE A 86 31.88 35.71 41.73
N LEU A 87 32.30 35.12 40.60
CA LEU A 87 31.66 33.94 40.02
C LEU A 87 31.87 32.67 40.86
N ASN A 88 33.07 32.51 41.44
CA ASN A 88 33.48 31.24 42.05
C ASN A 88 33.24 31.15 43.56
N ILE A 89 33.16 32.28 44.27
CA ILE A 89 33.06 32.33 45.73
C ILE A 89 31.76 33.03 46.14
N TYR A 90 31.57 34.29 45.75
CA TYR A 90 30.50 35.13 46.30
C TYR A 90 29.13 34.86 45.70
N LEU A 91 29.05 34.50 44.42
CA LEU A 91 27.79 34.05 43.81
C LEU A 91 27.35 32.70 44.38
N ASP A 92 28.30 31.81 44.67
CA ASP A 92 28.05 30.46 45.21
C ASP A 92 27.49 30.54 46.63
N GLN A 93 28.16 31.29 47.49
CA GLN A 93 27.72 31.52 48.87
C GLN A 93 26.32 32.14 48.96
N ARG A 94 25.98 33.06 48.03
CA ARG A 94 24.71 33.77 48.07
C ARG A 94 23.55 32.93 47.54
N THR A 95 23.82 32.00 46.62
CA THR A 95 22.82 31.13 46.00
C THR A 95 22.69 29.76 46.67
N GLU A 96 23.60 29.41 47.57
CA GLU A 96 23.62 28.13 48.31
C GLU A 96 22.38 27.87 49.17
N SER A 97 21.68 28.92 49.63
CA SER A 97 20.52 28.76 50.51
C SER A 97 19.18 29.11 49.86
N SER A 98 19.19 29.46 48.56
CA SER A 98 17.99 29.81 47.80
C SER A 98 17.60 28.66 46.87
N LEU A 99 16.33 28.26 46.88
CA LEU A 99 15.79 27.24 46.00
C LEU A 99 15.32 27.85 44.68
N LEU A 100 15.36 27.10 43.59
CA LEU A 100 14.89 27.58 42.28
C LEU A 100 13.43 28.04 42.32
N SER A 101 12.61 27.37 43.13
CA SER A 101 11.22 27.75 43.39
C SER A 101 11.05 29.08 44.15
N ASP A 102 12.10 29.64 44.75
CA ASP A 102 12.07 30.94 45.41
C ASP A 102 12.09 32.11 44.41
N ILE A 103 12.39 31.85 43.13
CA ILE A 103 12.36 32.87 42.08
C ILE A 103 10.90 33.33 41.88
N PRO A 104 10.60 34.65 41.88
CA PRO A 104 9.26 35.16 41.59
C PRO A 104 8.72 34.57 40.27
N ALA A 105 7.42 34.30 40.20
CA ALA A 105 6.77 33.72 39.00
C ALA A 105 7.50 32.47 38.44
N TRP A 106 8.15 31.67 39.31
CA TRP A 106 8.93 30.49 38.91
C TRP A 106 8.16 29.58 37.95
N LYS A 107 6.89 29.28 38.26
CA LYS A 107 6.10 28.35 37.46
C LYS A 107 5.81 28.91 36.06
N GLU A 108 5.40 30.16 35.95
CA GLU A 108 5.14 30.83 34.67
C GLU A 108 6.42 30.91 33.83
N ASN A 109 7.54 31.29 34.45
CA ASN A 109 8.84 31.37 33.78
C ASN A 109 9.33 29.98 33.34
N TYR A 110 9.20 28.97 34.20
CA TYR A 110 9.59 27.60 33.86
C TYR A 110 8.74 27.03 32.72
N GLU A 111 7.43 27.31 32.69
CA GLU A 111 6.57 26.93 31.57
C GLU A 111 7.01 27.59 30.25
N LEU A 112 7.48 28.85 30.30
CA LEU A 112 8.07 29.55 29.16
C LEU A 112 9.38 28.88 28.71
N PHE A 113 10.30 28.60 29.65
CA PHE A 113 11.55 27.88 29.36
C PHE A 113 11.30 26.48 28.79
N ALA A 114 10.37 25.72 29.36
CA ALA A 114 10.00 24.39 28.89
C ALA A 114 9.45 24.43 27.45
N SER A 115 8.70 25.47 27.09
CA SER A 115 8.22 25.67 25.71
C SER A 115 9.37 25.97 24.73
N LEU A 116 10.35 26.78 25.15
CA LEU A 116 11.52 27.10 24.34
C LEU A 116 12.42 25.85 24.15
N LEU A 117 12.70 25.11 25.23
CA LEU A 117 13.46 23.86 25.18
C LEU A 117 12.73 22.79 24.34
N GLY A 118 11.41 22.69 24.47
CA GLY A 118 10.59 21.81 23.63
C GLY A 118 10.68 22.14 22.15
N SER A 119 10.69 23.43 21.79
CA SER A 119 10.83 23.86 20.40
C SER A 119 12.25 23.61 19.87
N SER A 120 13.27 24.04 20.61
CA SER A 120 14.68 23.89 20.26
C SER A 120 15.09 22.42 20.10
N SER A 121 14.71 21.56 21.04
CA SER A 121 15.01 20.11 20.95
C SER A 121 14.49 19.47 19.66
N VAL A 122 13.29 19.83 19.20
CA VAL A 122 12.72 19.30 17.96
C VAL A 122 13.44 19.85 16.73
N GLU A 123 13.80 21.13 16.73
CA GLU A 123 14.53 21.75 15.62
C GLU A 123 15.96 21.22 15.50
N ILE A 124 16.65 21.04 16.63
CA ILE A 124 17.96 20.38 16.70
C ILE A 124 17.84 18.94 16.17
N MET A 125 16.82 18.18 16.60
CA MET A 125 16.59 16.82 16.09
C MET A 125 16.33 16.83 14.59
N GLN A 126 15.48 17.71 14.06
CA GLN A 126 15.19 17.82 12.63
C GLN A 126 16.45 18.11 11.82
N LYS A 127 17.24 19.11 12.22
CA LYS A 127 18.49 19.46 11.54
C LYS A 127 19.54 18.35 11.63
N SER A 128 19.58 17.66 12.77
CA SER A 128 20.45 16.51 12.95
C SER A 128 20.05 15.35 12.04
N THR A 129 18.76 15.00 11.98
CA THR A 129 18.26 13.90 11.16
C THR A 129 18.31 14.20 9.67
N GLU A 130 18.11 15.47 9.27
CA GLU A 130 18.32 15.96 7.91
C GLU A 130 19.77 15.74 7.46
N LYS A 131 20.75 15.98 8.34
CA LYS A 131 22.17 15.72 8.04
C LYS A 131 22.51 14.22 8.02
N LEU A 132 21.77 13.41 8.76
CA LEU A 132 22.01 11.97 8.90
C LEU A 132 21.27 11.10 7.86
N THR A 133 20.50 11.67 6.92
CA THR A 133 19.71 10.87 5.97
C THR A 133 20.55 9.94 5.08
N GLU A 134 21.82 10.27 4.83
CA GLU A 134 22.75 9.43 4.07
C GLU A 134 23.54 8.45 4.94
N GLU A 135 23.34 8.51 6.27
CA GLU A 135 24.05 7.69 7.23
C GLU A 135 23.32 6.38 7.53
N LYS A 136 24.08 5.39 7.99
CA LYS A 136 23.56 4.07 8.28
C LYS A 136 23.29 3.85 9.76
N LEU A 137 22.21 3.16 10.08
CA LEU A 137 21.85 2.83 11.47
C LEU A 137 22.93 1.99 12.17
N GLU A 138 23.77 1.26 11.42
CA GLU A 138 24.90 0.48 11.96
C GLU A 138 25.91 1.32 12.75
N LYS A 139 25.94 2.65 12.53
CA LYS A 139 26.71 3.59 13.35
C LYS A 139 26.19 3.67 14.79
N ILE A 140 24.92 3.34 15.03
CA ILE A 140 24.27 3.35 16.35
C ILE A 140 24.05 1.93 16.90
N ILE A 141 23.59 0.98 16.07
CA ILE A 141 23.33 -0.40 16.49
C ILE A 141 23.86 -1.37 15.42
N ALA A 142 24.75 -2.29 15.80
CA ALA A 142 25.39 -3.14 14.80
C ALA A 142 24.36 -4.03 14.09
N GLN A 143 24.55 -4.30 12.80
CA GLN A 143 23.62 -5.14 12.02
C GLN A 143 23.21 -6.46 12.68
N PRO A 144 24.14 -7.27 13.27
CA PRO A 144 23.77 -8.49 13.96
C PRO A 144 22.86 -8.26 15.19
N GLU A 145 23.05 -7.14 15.88
CA GLU A 145 22.25 -6.77 17.06
C GLU A 145 20.85 -6.31 16.64
N LEU A 146 20.75 -5.50 15.59
CA LEU A 146 19.48 -5.08 15.00
C LEU A 146 18.69 -6.29 14.50
N GLN A 147 19.35 -7.22 13.80
CA GLN A 147 18.71 -8.45 13.33
C GLN A 147 18.23 -9.32 14.49
N ALA A 148 19.01 -9.44 15.57
CA ALA A 148 18.62 -10.16 16.77
C ALA A 148 17.39 -9.54 17.46
N LEU A 149 17.33 -8.21 17.54
CA LEU A 149 16.18 -7.47 18.07
C LEU A 149 14.92 -7.74 17.23
N LEU A 150 15.02 -7.57 15.91
CA LEU A 150 13.90 -7.84 14.98
C LEU A 150 13.47 -9.30 15.02
N LYS A 151 14.38 -10.24 15.25
CA LYS A 151 14.05 -11.66 15.43
C LYS A 151 13.20 -11.90 16.66
N GLN A 152 13.45 -11.19 17.77
CA GLN A 152 12.58 -11.30 18.96
C GLN A 152 11.16 -10.82 18.67
N ILE A 153 11.02 -9.68 17.96
CA ILE A 153 9.71 -9.15 17.54
C ILE A 153 8.99 -10.16 16.65
N TYR A 154 9.68 -10.62 15.61
CA TYR A 154 9.14 -11.58 14.67
C TYR A 154 8.68 -12.86 15.37
N LEU A 155 9.48 -13.41 16.30
CA LEU A 155 9.08 -14.61 17.06
C LEU A 155 7.85 -14.36 17.95
N LYS A 156 7.70 -13.17 18.55
CA LYS A 156 6.47 -12.80 19.29
C LYS A 156 5.25 -12.77 18.37
N ILE A 157 5.38 -12.16 17.18
CA ILE A 157 4.32 -12.15 16.17
C ILE A 157 3.91 -13.57 15.79
N ILE A 158 4.87 -14.44 15.49
CA ILE A 158 4.59 -15.83 15.11
C ILE A 158 3.92 -16.62 16.24
N ASN A 159 4.33 -16.42 17.48
CA ASN A 159 3.71 -17.09 18.62
C ASN A 159 2.27 -16.61 18.86
N GLU A 160 2.01 -15.32 18.71
CA GLU A 160 0.64 -14.78 18.84
C GLU A 160 -0.26 -15.24 17.68
N ALA A 161 0.27 -15.30 16.47
CA ALA A 161 -0.42 -15.86 15.31
C ALA A 161 -0.82 -17.33 15.53
N GLU A 162 0.08 -18.13 16.12
CA GLU A 162 -0.22 -19.52 16.48
C GLU A 162 -1.31 -19.61 17.55
N ASN A 163 -1.23 -18.79 18.60
CA ASN A 163 -2.25 -18.75 19.67
C ASN A 163 -3.65 -18.38 19.15
N LYS A 164 -3.72 -17.47 18.18
CA LYS A 164 -4.98 -16.99 17.59
C LYS A 164 -5.48 -17.82 16.41
N ASN A 165 -4.75 -18.86 16.01
CA ASN A 165 -5.04 -19.64 14.80
C ASN A 165 -5.09 -18.77 13.53
N SER A 166 -4.28 -17.73 13.42
CA SER A 166 -4.35 -16.77 12.32
C SER A 166 -4.17 -17.38 10.93
N LEU A 167 -3.41 -18.47 10.78
CA LEU A 167 -3.32 -19.23 9.51
C LEU A 167 -4.69 -19.70 9.01
N LYS A 168 -5.60 -20.07 9.90
CA LYS A 168 -6.98 -20.45 9.54
C LYS A 168 -7.73 -19.24 8.98
N ASN A 169 -7.67 -18.11 9.67
CA ASN A 169 -8.38 -16.89 9.30
C ASN A 169 -7.85 -16.35 7.97
N ILE A 170 -6.52 -16.29 7.81
CA ILE A 170 -5.85 -15.91 6.55
C ILE A 170 -6.28 -16.85 5.42
N SER A 171 -6.28 -18.16 5.64
CA SER A 171 -6.64 -19.12 4.58
C SER A 171 -8.12 -19.05 4.20
N SER A 172 -9.00 -18.80 5.16
CA SER A 172 -10.43 -18.59 4.92
C SER A 172 -10.65 -17.28 4.17
N GLY A 173 -10.00 -16.20 4.58
CA GLY A 173 -10.06 -14.90 3.89
C GLY A 173 -9.60 -14.99 2.43
N LEU A 174 -8.43 -15.58 2.19
CA LEU A 174 -7.91 -15.81 0.84
C LEU A 174 -8.87 -16.68 -0.01
N TYR A 175 -9.48 -17.69 0.60
CA TYR A 175 -10.48 -18.50 -0.08
C TYR A 175 -11.70 -17.67 -0.50
N GLN A 176 -12.23 -16.82 0.38
CA GLN A 176 -13.38 -15.98 0.06
C GLN A 176 -13.10 -14.97 -1.06
N GLU A 177 -11.87 -14.46 -1.16
CA GLU A 177 -11.45 -13.56 -2.25
C GLU A 177 -11.30 -14.31 -3.59
N LEU A 178 -10.83 -15.55 -3.56
CA LEU A 178 -10.51 -16.33 -4.75
C LEU A 178 -11.63 -17.29 -5.23
N LYS A 179 -12.62 -17.60 -4.40
CA LYS A 179 -13.58 -18.70 -4.65
C LYS A 179 -14.33 -18.61 -5.98
N ASN A 180 -14.63 -17.40 -6.45
CA ASN A 180 -15.38 -17.15 -7.69
C ASN A 180 -14.45 -16.87 -8.90
N LYS A 181 -13.13 -16.95 -8.71
CA LYS A 181 -12.15 -16.78 -9.79
C LYS A 181 -12.00 -18.08 -10.55
N ARG A 182 -11.90 -17.99 -11.87
CA ARG A 182 -11.71 -19.16 -12.73
C ARG A 182 -10.29 -19.67 -12.68
N ILE A 183 -10.08 -20.97 -12.90
CA ILE A 183 -8.75 -21.59 -12.91
C ILE A 183 -7.86 -21.00 -14.00
N ASP A 184 -8.40 -20.62 -15.16
CA ASP A 184 -7.65 -19.93 -16.22
C ASP A 184 -7.26 -18.47 -15.89
N GLN A 185 -7.86 -17.89 -14.85
CA GLN A 185 -7.50 -16.59 -14.29
C GLN A 185 -6.47 -16.72 -13.18
N LEU A 186 -6.54 -17.81 -12.41
CA LEU A 186 -5.65 -18.08 -11.29
C LEU A 186 -4.30 -18.63 -11.74
N LEU A 187 -4.29 -19.51 -12.74
CA LEU A 187 -3.08 -20.15 -13.25
C LEU A 187 -2.44 -19.36 -14.39
N SER A 188 -1.11 -19.29 -14.40
CA SER A 188 -0.36 -18.73 -15.53
C SER A 188 -0.60 -19.53 -16.82
N LYS A 189 -0.52 -18.87 -17.99
CA LYS A 189 -0.65 -19.55 -19.31
C LYS A 189 0.36 -20.68 -19.49
N GLU A 190 1.55 -20.54 -18.91
CA GLU A 190 2.57 -21.59 -18.94
C GLU A 190 2.14 -22.83 -18.16
N ILE A 191 1.65 -22.66 -16.93
CA ILE A 191 1.13 -23.80 -16.14
C ILE A 191 -0.06 -24.42 -16.84
N GLN A 192 -0.98 -23.63 -17.40
CA GLN A 192 -2.11 -24.14 -18.16
C GLN A 192 -1.64 -25.05 -19.31
N LEU A 193 -0.65 -24.62 -20.10
CA LEU A 193 -0.09 -25.43 -21.19
C LEU A 193 0.60 -26.71 -20.67
N LYS A 194 1.43 -26.60 -19.62
CA LYS A 194 2.12 -27.76 -19.04
C LYS A 194 1.14 -28.77 -18.43
N LEU A 195 0.07 -28.32 -17.78
CA LEU A 195 -1.01 -29.18 -17.28
C LEU A 195 -1.77 -29.83 -18.43
N LYS A 196 -2.03 -29.09 -19.51
CA LYS A 196 -2.67 -29.64 -20.71
C LYS A 196 -1.83 -30.76 -21.31
N ASP A 197 -0.53 -30.53 -21.49
CA ASP A 197 0.40 -31.53 -22.01
C ASP A 197 0.51 -32.74 -21.09
N PHE A 198 0.58 -32.53 -19.77
CA PHE A 198 0.58 -33.60 -18.79
C PHE A 198 -0.69 -34.49 -18.89
N ILE A 199 -1.87 -33.88 -19.01
CA ILE A 199 -3.13 -34.62 -19.12
C ILE A 199 -3.23 -35.34 -20.48
N LYS A 200 -2.82 -34.70 -21.58
CA LYS A 200 -2.70 -35.34 -22.91
C LYS A 200 -1.83 -36.58 -22.86
N GLU A 201 -0.70 -36.49 -22.16
CA GLU A 201 0.24 -37.60 -22.03
C GLU A 201 -0.34 -38.76 -21.21
N ILE A 202 -1.04 -38.48 -20.10
CA ILE A 202 -1.78 -39.50 -19.34
C ILE A 202 -2.79 -40.23 -20.24
N ILE A 203 -3.62 -39.47 -20.96
CA ILE A 203 -4.66 -40.02 -21.83
C ILE A 203 -4.05 -40.85 -22.95
N SER A 204 -2.96 -40.38 -23.55
CA SER A 204 -2.22 -41.11 -24.58
C SER A 204 -1.67 -42.43 -24.06
N TYR A 205 -1.08 -42.46 -22.85
CA TYR A 205 -0.59 -43.70 -22.25
C TYR A 205 -1.72 -44.68 -21.95
N PHE A 206 -2.87 -44.22 -21.45
CA PHE A 206 -4.03 -45.09 -21.26
C PHE A 206 -4.55 -45.65 -22.59
N ALA A 207 -4.62 -44.84 -23.65
CA ALA A 207 -5.07 -45.27 -24.96
C ALA A 207 -4.13 -46.30 -25.60
N GLU A 208 -2.82 -46.02 -25.58
CA GLU A 208 -1.77 -46.93 -26.07
C GLU A 208 -1.82 -48.29 -25.34
N ASN A 209 -1.87 -48.25 -24.00
CA ASN A 209 -1.87 -49.47 -23.20
C ASN A 209 -3.20 -50.22 -23.35
N TYR A 210 -4.34 -49.53 -23.49
CA TYR A 210 -5.63 -50.17 -23.77
C TYR A 210 -5.63 -50.97 -25.09
N GLN A 211 -4.97 -50.48 -26.15
CA GLN A 211 -4.87 -51.22 -27.42
C GLN A 211 -4.16 -52.57 -27.24
N SER A 212 -3.17 -52.62 -26.35
CA SER A 212 -2.35 -53.82 -26.09
C SER A 212 -3.03 -54.90 -25.23
N LEU A 213 -4.17 -54.60 -24.61
CA LEU A 213 -4.93 -55.54 -23.77
C LEU A 213 -5.69 -56.59 -24.62
N ASP A 214 -5.85 -57.81 -24.08
CA ASP A 214 -6.75 -58.82 -24.64
C ASP A 214 -8.23 -58.51 -24.38
N GLN A 215 -9.17 -59.30 -24.90
CA GLN A 215 -10.61 -58.99 -24.79
C GLN A 215 -11.14 -59.01 -23.35
N GLU A 216 -10.63 -59.90 -22.49
CA GLU A 216 -11.06 -60.01 -21.09
C GLU A 216 -10.56 -58.81 -20.28
N ASN A 217 -9.28 -58.47 -20.40
CA ASN A 217 -8.70 -57.29 -19.75
C ASN A 217 -9.26 -55.97 -20.30
N LYS A 218 -9.68 -55.93 -21.58
CA LYS A 218 -10.41 -54.78 -22.15
C LYS A 218 -11.78 -54.60 -21.51
N ALA A 219 -12.48 -55.69 -21.17
CA ALA A 219 -13.75 -55.63 -20.48
C ALA A 219 -13.57 -55.11 -19.04
N GLU A 220 -12.60 -55.66 -18.30
CA GLU A 220 -12.27 -55.19 -16.95
C GLU A 220 -11.82 -53.72 -16.94
N PHE A 221 -10.96 -53.31 -17.89
CA PHE A 221 -10.54 -51.92 -18.03
C PHE A 221 -11.73 -50.97 -18.23
N LYS A 222 -12.70 -51.36 -19.08
CA LYS A 222 -13.92 -50.58 -19.30
C LYS A 222 -14.77 -50.48 -18.04
N GLU A 223 -14.96 -51.58 -17.30
CA GLU A 223 -15.68 -51.59 -16.04
C GLU A 223 -14.99 -50.66 -15.01
N LYS A 224 -13.66 -50.70 -14.92
CA LYS A 224 -12.90 -49.81 -14.03
C LYS A 224 -12.97 -48.34 -14.41
N ILE A 225 -13.03 -48.02 -15.72
CA ILE A 225 -13.29 -46.65 -16.19
C ILE A 225 -14.72 -46.22 -15.87
N PHE A 226 -15.70 -47.12 -16.01
CA PHE A 226 -17.10 -46.86 -15.65
C PHE A 226 -17.23 -46.52 -14.16
N ASP A 227 -16.60 -47.35 -13.31
CA ASP A 227 -16.60 -47.15 -11.87
C ASP A 227 -15.76 -45.95 -11.44
N LEU A 228 -14.67 -45.63 -12.16
CA LEU A 228 -13.79 -44.51 -11.86
C LEU A 228 -14.58 -43.21 -11.79
N PHE A 229 -15.44 -42.94 -12.77
CA PHE A 229 -16.22 -41.71 -12.88
C PHE A 229 -17.63 -41.81 -12.29
N ASN A 230 -17.98 -42.97 -11.68
CA ASN A 230 -19.32 -43.26 -11.18
C ASN A 230 -20.42 -42.94 -12.22
N LEU A 231 -20.22 -43.43 -13.45
CA LEU A 231 -21.04 -43.03 -14.59
C LEU A 231 -22.52 -43.37 -14.42
N GLU A 232 -22.87 -44.38 -13.62
CA GLU A 232 -24.27 -44.68 -13.26
C GLU A 232 -24.94 -43.49 -12.54
N SER A 233 -24.24 -42.85 -11.59
CA SER A 233 -24.74 -41.66 -10.91
C SER A 233 -24.83 -40.48 -11.87
N LEU A 234 -23.80 -40.30 -12.71
CA LEU A 234 -23.78 -39.20 -13.68
C LEU A 234 -24.94 -39.30 -14.68
N VAL A 235 -25.23 -40.49 -15.21
CA VAL A 235 -26.36 -40.73 -16.11
C VAL A 235 -27.68 -40.43 -15.41
N ARG A 236 -27.82 -40.80 -14.13
CA ARG A 236 -29.02 -40.52 -13.33
C ARG A 236 -29.21 -39.02 -13.06
N ASP A 237 -28.14 -38.32 -12.74
CA ASP A 237 -28.14 -36.87 -12.53
C ASP A 237 -28.47 -36.16 -13.85
N LEU A 238 -27.84 -36.58 -14.96
CA LEU A 238 -28.15 -36.09 -16.30
C LEU A 238 -29.63 -36.27 -16.65
N MET A 239 -30.19 -37.45 -16.37
CA MET A 239 -31.62 -37.72 -16.57
C MET A 239 -32.53 -36.90 -15.66
N THR A 240 -32.05 -36.42 -14.52
CA THR A 240 -32.82 -35.54 -13.63
C THR A 240 -32.79 -34.10 -14.12
N GLU A 241 -31.62 -33.60 -14.49
CA GLU A 241 -31.46 -32.25 -15.05
C GLU A 241 -32.20 -32.08 -16.37
N LEU A 242 -32.10 -33.05 -17.29
CA LEU A 242 -32.82 -33.05 -18.57
C LEU A 242 -34.35 -32.95 -18.42
N LYS A 243 -34.90 -33.39 -17.28
CA LYS A 243 -36.34 -33.27 -17.00
C LYS A 243 -36.77 -31.84 -16.68
N GLU A 244 -35.86 -30.98 -16.29
CA GLU A 244 -36.17 -29.63 -15.84
C GLU A 244 -35.92 -28.56 -16.91
N ILE A 245 -35.05 -28.81 -17.88
CA ILE A 245 -34.71 -27.88 -18.97
C ILE A 245 -35.91 -27.65 -19.89
N LYS A 246 -36.18 -26.39 -20.26
CA LYS A 246 -37.17 -26.05 -21.29
C LYS A 246 -36.55 -25.91 -22.66
N VAL A 247 -37.34 -26.14 -23.71
CA VAL A 247 -36.90 -25.95 -25.11
C VAL A 247 -36.35 -24.54 -25.35
N GLY A 248 -36.99 -23.52 -24.78
CA GLY A 248 -36.57 -22.12 -24.89
C GLY A 248 -35.26 -21.79 -24.17
N ASP A 249 -34.81 -22.63 -23.24
CA ASP A 249 -33.53 -22.44 -22.55
C ASP A 249 -32.33 -22.82 -23.44
N ILE A 250 -32.55 -23.73 -24.41
CA ILE A 250 -31.55 -24.26 -25.34
C ILE A 250 -31.39 -23.39 -26.59
N PHE A 251 -32.51 -22.96 -27.18
CA PHE A 251 -32.54 -22.22 -28.44
C PHE A 251 -32.53 -20.70 -28.23
N LYS A 252 -32.01 -19.96 -29.22
CA LYS A 252 -32.02 -18.48 -29.20
C LYS A 252 -33.44 -17.93 -29.09
N LYS A 253 -33.53 -16.65 -28.70
CA LYS A 253 -34.81 -15.95 -28.56
C LYS A 253 -35.58 -15.96 -29.87
N LYS A 254 -36.90 -16.02 -29.77
CA LYS A 254 -37.86 -16.06 -30.89
C LYS A 254 -37.55 -15.04 -32.01
N GLU A 255 -37.14 -13.82 -31.65
CA GLU A 255 -36.81 -12.75 -32.60
C GLU A 255 -35.60 -13.06 -33.48
N GLU A 256 -34.62 -13.79 -32.96
CA GLU A 256 -33.42 -14.19 -33.69
C GLU A 256 -33.70 -15.38 -34.61
N LEU A 257 -34.49 -16.33 -34.11
CA LEU A 257 -34.92 -17.49 -34.88
C LEU A 257 -35.83 -17.12 -36.07
N GLU A 258 -36.73 -16.14 -35.90
CA GLU A 258 -37.56 -15.62 -37.00
C GLU A 258 -36.72 -14.96 -38.11
N LYS A 259 -35.57 -14.36 -37.79
CA LYS A 259 -34.64 -13.85 -38.81
C LYS A 259 -34.00 -14.99 -39.62
N LEU A 260 -33.71 -16.13 -38.98
CA LEU A 260 -33.18 -17.31 -39.66
C LEU A 260 -34.22 -17.94 -40.59
N ARG A 261 -35.49 -17.96 -40.17
CA ARG A 261 -36.63 -18.37 -41.02
C ARG A 261 -36.72 -17.53 -42.30
N GLN A 262 -36.55 -16.21 -42.19
CA GLN A 262 -36.57 -15.32 -43.37
C GLN A 262 -35.42 -15.59 -44.35
N ASN A 263 -34.26 -16.00 -43.84
CA ASN A 263 -33.08 -16.33 -44.65
C ASN A 263 -33.14 -17.72 -45.29
N LYS A 264 -34.19 -18.51 -45.02
CA LYS A 264 -34.40 -19.87 -45.54
C LYS A 264 -33.25 -20.84 -45.24
N LEU A 265 -32.46 -20.57 -44.19
CA LEU A 265 -31.33 -21.40 -43.79
C LEU A 265 -31.81 -22.83 -43.47
N LEU A 266 -32.86 -22.94 -42.64
CA LEU A 266 -33.45 -24.23 -42.28
C LEU A 266 -33.97 -24.98 -43.53
N GLN A 267 -34.65 -24.27 -44.44
CA GLN A 267 -35.08 -24.87 -45.72
C GLN A 267 -33.92 -25.44 -46.54
N GLN A 268 -32.81 -24.70 -46.63
CA GLN A 268 -31.61 -25.11 -47.37
C GLN A 268 -30.96 -26.34 -46.72
N THR A 269 -30.72 -26.29 -45.41
CA THR A 269 -30.19 -27.42 -44.63
C THR A 269 -31.05 -28.66 -44.78
N LEU A 270 -32.38 -28.54 -44.63
CA LEU A 270 -33.30 -29.66 -44.81
C LEU A 270 -33.27 -30.22 -46.23
N ASN A 271 -33.15 -29.36 -47.24
CA ASN A 271 -33.03 -29.80 -48.62
C ASN A 271 -31.74 -30.60 -48.86
N GLU A 272 -30.60 -30.16 -48.32
CA GLU A 272 -29.33 -30.90 -48.41
C GLU A 272 -29.39 -32.24 -47.67
N ILE A 273 -29.94 -32.27 -46.44
CA ILE A 273 -30.16 -33.52 -45.69
C ILE A 273 -31.02 -34.50 -46.50
N LEU A 274 -32.11 -34.03 -47.12
CA LEU A 274 -32.98 -34.85 -47.95
C LEU A 274 -32.31 -35.33 -49.24
N LEU A 275 -31.39 -34.53 -49.81
CA LEU A 275 -30.58 -34.95 -50.96
C LEU A 275 -29.59 -36.05 -50.56
N ASN A 276 -28.90 -35.89 -49.43
CA ASN A 276 -28.02 -36.92 -48.87
C ASN A 276 -28.79 -38.20 -48.53
N PHE A 277 -30.00 -38.07 -47.98
CA PHE A 277 -30.91 -39.20 -47.75
C PHE A 277 -31.28 -39.93 -49.04
N LYS A 278 -31.58 -39.19 -50.11
CA LYS A 278 -31.85 -39.77 -51.42
C LYS A 278 -30.64 -40.53 -51.97
N ILE A 279 -29.45 -39.92 -51.90
CA ILE A 279 -28.20 -40.52 -52.37
C ILE A 279 -27.96 -41.86 -51.65
N GLU A 280 -28.13 -41.91 -50.33
CA GLU A 280 -27.90 -43.17 -49.62
C GLU A 280 -28.97 -44.22 -49.84
N ILE A 281 -30.23 -43.83 -50.05
CA ILE A 281 -31.25 -44.80 -50.44
C ILE A 281 -30.94 -45.37 -51.83
N ASP A 282 -30.51 -44.54 -52.79
CA ASP A 282 -30.17 -44.97 -54.14
C ASP A 282 -29.01 -45.99 -54.16
N ASN A 283 -28.07 -45.86 -53.21
CA ASN A 283 -26.93 -46.75 -53.00
C ASN A 283 -27.23 -47.98 -52.11
N SER A 284 -28.41 -48.02 -51.48
CA SER A 284 -28.78 -49.09 -50.55
C SER A 284 -29.58 -50.25 -51.19
N ASP A 285 -29.60 -51.39 -50.49
CA ASP A 285 -30.49 -52.52 -50.75
C ASP A 285 -31.73 -52.52 -49.83
N LEU A 286 -32.16 -51.35 -49.35
CA LEU A 286 -33.36 -51.20 -48.51
C LEU A 286 -34.62 -51.58 -49.29
N LYS A 287 -35.55 -52.24 -48.60
CA LYS A 287 -36.80 -52.72 -49.15
C LYS A 287 -37.99 -52.02 -48.51
N ILE A 288 -39.18 -52.17 -49.11
CA ILE A 288 -40.43 -51.67 -48.52
C ILE A 288 -40.65 -52.30 -47.13
N ALA A 289 -40.26 -53.56 -46.93
CA ALA A 289 -40.30 -54.21 -45.63
C ALA A 289 -39.57 -53.47 -44.51
N ASP A 290 -38.52 -52.69 -44.82
CA ASP A 290 -37.76 -51.92 -43.82
C ASP A 290 -38.51 -50.66 -43.34
N LEU A 291 -39.70 -50.37 -43.91
CA LEU A 291 -40.54 -49.22 -43.56
C LEU A 291 -41.90 -49.57 -42.94
N LEU A 292 -42.44 -50.77 -43.16
CA LEU A 292 -43.80 -51.11 -42.75
C LEU A 292 -43.91 -51.39 -41.24
N THR A 293 -44.98 -50.91 -40.61
CA THR A 293 -45.40 -51.29 -39.25
C THR A 293 -46.30 -52.53 -39.29
N GLU A 294 -46.42 -53.29 -38.20
CA GLU A 294 -47.42 -54.37 -38.10
C GLU A 294 -48.85 -53.90 -38.38
N GLU A 295 -49.23 -52.71 -37.90
CA GLU A 295 -50.55 -52.10 -38.13
C GLU A 295 -50.81 -51.80 -39.62
N LEU A 296 -49.87 -51.11 -40.29
CA LEU A 296 -49.91 -50.86 -41.73
C LEU A 296 -49.85 -52.17 -42.55
N GLU A 297 -49.13 -53.20 -42.11
CA GLU A 297 -49.14 -54.51 -42.76
C GLU A 297 -50.53 -55.16 -42.69
N ASP A 298 -51.17 -55.13 -41.53
CA ASP A 298 -52.54 -55.65 -41.34
C ASP A 298 -53.58 -54.85 -42.13
N SER A 299 -53.42 -53.53 -42.20
CA SER A 299 -54.24 -52.63 -43.04
C SER A 299 -54.09 -52.99 -44.53
N LEU A 300 -52.85 -53.08 -45.01
CA LEU A 300 -52.54 -53.49 -46.40
C LEU A 300 -53.05 -54.90 -46.72
N LEU A 301 -52.99 -55.86 -45.79
CA LEU A 301 -53.53 -57.20 -45.98
C LEU A 301 -55.05 -57.18 -46.19
N THR A 302 -55.75 -56.40 -45.36
CA THR A 302 -57.21 -56.26 -45.42
C THR A 302 -57.63 -55.65 -46.75
N ASP A 303 -56.93 -54.60 -47.16
CA ASP A 303 -57.13 -53.87 -48.39
C ASP A 303 -56.86 -54.72 -49.64
N LEU A 304 -55.73 -55.43 -49.68
CA LEU A 304 -55.38 -56.34 -50.76
C LEU A 304 -56.41 -57.48 -50.91
N ALA A 305 -56.93 -58.00 -49.79
CA ALA A 305 -57.98 -59.02 -49.82
C ALA A 305 -59.29 -58.48 -50.45
N ALA A 306 -59.63 -57.22 -50.19
CA ALA A 306 -60.79 -56.57 -50.79
C ALA A 306 -60.62 -56.34 -52.30
N VAL A 307 -59.43 -55.93 -52.75
CA VAL A 307 -59.11 -55.79 -54.18
C VAL A 307 -59.18 -57.14 -54.89
N ILE A 308 -58.61 -58.19 -54.31
CA ILE A 308 -58.64 -59.54 -54.89
C ILE A 308 -60.08 -60.02 -55.05
N SER A 309 -60.93 -59.81 -54.04
CA SER A 309 -62.36 -60.13 -54.14
C SER A 309 -63.06 -59.38 -55.29
N LYS A 310 -62.81 -58.08 -55.44
CA LYS A 310 -63.41 -57.28 -56.54
C LYS A 310 -62.84 -57.63 -57.92
N SER A 311 -61.60 -58.12 -57.99
CA SER A 311 -60.97 -58.52 -59.25
C SER A 311 -61.54 -59.81 -59.85
N GLU A 312 -62.25 -60.62 -59.04
CA GLU A 312 -62.94 -61.83 -59.49
C GLU A 312 -63.86 -61.54 -60.68
N ASP A 313 -64.70 -60.50 -60.56
CA ASP A 313 -65.71 -60.16 -61.57
C ASP A 313 -65.08 -59.82 -62.92
N GLU A 314 -63.99 -59.06 -62.92
CA GLU A 314 -63.29 -58.67 -64.15
C GLU A 314 -62.52 -59.86 -64.78
N ILE A 315 -61.95 -60.74 -63.96
CA ILE A 315 -61.28 -61.96 -64.44
C ILE A 315 -62.30 -62.94 -65.03
N LEU A 316 -63.43 -63.16 -64.35
CA LEU A 316 -64.52 -64.01 -64.84
C LEU A 316 -65.17 -63.44 -66.10
N ALA A 317 -65.31 -62.11 -66.18
CA ALA A 317 -65.80 -61.44 -67.39
C ALA A 317 -64.86 -61.65 -68.58
N LEU A 318 -63.53 -61.54 -68.38
CA LEU A 318 -62.55 -61.84 -69.44
C LEU A 318 -62.62 -63.30 -69.87
N LEU A 319 -62.60 -64.24 -68.92
CA LEU A 319 -62.66 -65.67 -69.23
C LEU A 319 -63.96 -66.06 -69.94
N THR A 320 -65.07 -65.36 -69.68
CA THR A 320 -66.34 -65.55 -70.40
C THR A 320 -66.27 -64.98 -71.81
N ALA A 321 -65.71 -63.79 -71.98
CA ALA A 321 -65.59 -63.15 -73.29
C ALA A 321 -64.67 -63.92 -74.25
N GLU A 322 -63.63 -64.58 -73.70
CA GLU A 322 -62.61 -65.30 -74.45
C GLU A 322 -62.82 -66.83 -74.40
N GLU A 323 -63.96 -67.28 -73.86
CA GLU A 323 -64.24 -68.69 -73.57
C GLU A 323 -64.14 -69.58 -74.81
N GLU A 324 -64.70 -69.12 -75.94
CA GLU A 324 -64.68 -69.86 -77.20
C GLU A 324 -63.26 -70.04 -77.73
N GLU A 325 -62.46 -68.97 -77.72
CA GLU A 325 -61.11 -68.94 -78.27
C GLU A 325 -60.12 -69.72 -77.39
N LEU A 326 -60.22 -69.58 -76.06
CA LEU A 326 -59.41 -70.33 -75.11
C LEU A 326 -59.76 -71.82 -75.13
N ASN A 327 -61.05 -72.19 -75.24
CA ASN A 327 -61.43 -73.59 -75.41
C ASN A 327 -60.93 -74.14 -76.75
N SER A 328 -60.99 -73.36 -77.84
CA SER A 328 -60.42 -73.76 -79.15
C SER A 328 -58.92 -74.02 -79.02
N LEU A 329 -58.17 -73.09 -78.40
CA LEU A 329 -56.72 -73.24 -78.20
C LEU A 329 -56.39 -74.52 -77.42
N ILE A 330 -57.16 -74.82 -76.37
CA ILE A 330 -56.98 -76.04 -75.57
C ILE A 330 -57.28 -77.30 -76.39
N LEU A 331 -58.43 -77.34 -77.08
CA LEU A 331 -58.84 -78.50 -77.87
C LEU A 331 -57.91 -78.74 -79.08
N GLU A 332 -57.47 -77.69 -79.75
CA GLU A 332 -56.45 -77.77 -80.82
C GLU A 332 -55.10 -78.26 -80.28
N ALA A 333 -54.71 -77.85 -79.07
CA ALA A 333 -53.48 -78.35 -78.45
C ALA A 333 -53.59 -79.85 -78.10
N VAL A 334 -54.78 -80.31 -77.71
CA VAL A 334 -55.10 -81.73 -77.52
C VAL A 334 -54.98 -82.48 -78.86
N GLU A 335 -55.57 -81.96 -79.94
CA GLU A 335 -55.49 -82.54 -81.29
C GLU A 335 -54.05 -82.60 -81.80
N ALA A 336 -53.29 -81.51 -81.66
CA ALA A 336 -51.89 -81.45 -82.07
C ALA A 336 -51.00 -82.45 -81.30
N GLU A 337 -51.28 -82.69 -80.02
CA GLU A 337 -50.58 -83.72 -79.25
C GLU A 337 -50.97 -85.15 -79.68
N ILE A 338 -52.23 -85.37 -80.08
CA ILE A 338 -52.67 -86.66 -80.65
C ILE A 338 -52.01 -86.91 -82.00
N GLU A 339 -51.96 -85.90 -82.88
CA GLU A 339 -51.30 -85.99 -84.19
C GLU A 339 -49.79 -86.23 -84.06
N ALA A 340 -49.15 -85.66 -83.04
CA ALA A 340 -47.74 -85.89 -82.73
C ALA A 340 -47.47 -87.28 -82.14
N SER A 341 -48.52 -87.99 -81.68
CA SER A 341 -48.42 -89.34 -81.13
C SER A 341 -48.42 -90.40 -82.25
N SER A 342 -47.81 -91.57 -82.02
CA SER A 342 -47.80 -92.67 -83.02
C SER A 342 -48.13 -94.03 -82.41
N GLY A 343 -48.68 -94.93 -83.22
CA GLY A 343 -49.05 -96.28 -82.82
C GLY A 343 -50.18 -96.33 -81.78
N PHE A 344 -50.02 -97.17 -80.75
CA PHE A 344 -51.04 -97.40 -79.72
C PHE A 344 -51.37 -96.14 -78.90
N LYS A 345 -50.40 -95.24 -78.66
CA LYS A 345 -50.60 -93.98 -77.93
C LYS A 345 -51.55 -93.03 -78.67
N ALA A 346 -51.37 -92.84 -79.97
CA ALA A 346 -52.27 -92.03 -80.80
C ALA A 346 -53.70 -92.58 -80.82
N MET A 347 -53.87 -93.90 -81.01
CA MET A 347 -55.19 -94.53 -80.98
C MET A 347 -55.88 -94.39 -79.62
N SER A 348 -55.12 -94.55 -78.54
CA SER A 348 -55.57 -94.39 -77.16
C SER A 348 -56.05 -92.97 -76.87
N ARG A 349 -55.19 -91.97 -77.12
CA ARG A 349 -55.45 -90.56 -76.88
C ARG A 349 -56.59 -90.02 -77.76
N GLN A 350 -56.64 -90.42 -79.04
CA GLN A 350 -57.77 -90.11 -79.93
C GLN A 350 -59.09 -90.69 -79.43
N GLY A 351 -59.07 -91.93 -78.91
CA GLY A 351 -60.26 -92.58 -78.35
C GLY A 351 -60.82 -91.83 -77.13
N ILE A 352 -59.94 -91.39 -76.23
CA ILE A 352 -60.30 -90.59 -75.04
C ILE A 352 -60.81 -89.21 -75.45
N TYR A 353 -60.12 -88.54 -76.37
CA TYR A 353 -60.53 -87.21 -76.84
C TYR A 353 -61.87 -87.23 -77.58
N SER A 354 -62.09 -88.21 -78.46
CA SER A 354 -63.37 -88.38 -79.14
C SER A 354 -64.51 -88.64 -78.13
N LYS A 355 -64.22 -89.37 -77.05
CA LYS A 355 -65.18 -89.61 -75.95
C LYS A 355 -65.44 -88.37 -75.10
N TYR A 356 -64.44 -87.55 -74.87
CA TYR A 356 -64.58 -86.26 -74.21
C TYR A 356 -65.45 -85.31 -75.06
N GLN A 357 -65.20 -85.24 -76.37
CA GLN A 357 -66.00 -84.45 -77.31
C GLN A 357 -67.46 -84.94 -77.43
N GLU A 358 -67.69 -86.27 -77.49
CA GLU A 358 -69.05 -86.85 -77.57
C GLU A 358 -69.90 -86.54 -76.33
N ASN A 359 -69.30 -86.38 -75.16
CA ASN A 359 -70.00 -86.10 -73.90
C ASN A 359 -69.68 -84.68 -73.39
N ILE A 360 -69.26 -83.76 -74.25
CA ILE A 360 -68.81 -82.42 -73.83
C ILE A 360 -69.94 -81.60 -73.18
N GLU A 361 -71.20 -81.89 -73.52
CA GLU A 361 -72.38 -81.31 -72.87
C GLU A 361 -72.51 -81.74 -71.40
N ASP A 362 -72.11 -82.97 -71.05
CA ASP A 362 -72.14 -83.52 -69.68
C ASP A 362 -70.84 -83.25 -68.91
N TYR A 363 -69.70 -83.26 -69.61
CA TYR A 363 -68.38 -83.06 -69.03
C TYR A 363 -67.99 -81.60 -68.90
N GLY A 364 -68.59 -80.70 -69.68
CA GLY A 364 -68.30 -79.27 -69.69
C GLY A 364 -66.99 -78.92 -70.41
N PHE A 365 -66.92 -77.69 -70.90
CA PHE A 365 -65.72 -77.16 -71.56
C PHE A 365 -64.59 -76.88 -70.55
N PRO A 366 -63.31 -77.05 -70.96
CA PRO A 366 -62.11 -76.74 -70.17
C PRO A 366 -62.17 -75.43 -69.36
N ILE A 367 -62.54 -74.33 -70.02
CA ILE A 367 -62.57 -73.00 -69.40
C ILE A 367 -63.74 -72.82 -68.42
N ALA A 368 -64.84 -73.56 -68.59
CA ALA A 368 -65.98 -73.49 -67.68
C ALA A 368 -65.61 -74.02 -66.27
N HIS A 369 -64.81 -75.09 -66.20
CA HIS A 369 -64.29 -75.63 -64.93
C HIS A 369 -63.32 -74.66 -64.26
N LEU A 370 -62.44 -74.04 -65.06
CA LEU A 370 -61.53 -73.02 -64.56
C LEU A 370 -62.29 -71.81 -63.98
N LYS A 371 -63.35 -71.34 -64.66
CA LYS A 371 -64.23 -70.26 -64.16
C LYS A 371 -64.93 -70.65 -62.84
N SER A 372 -65.48 -71.85 -62.76
CA SER A 372 -66.13 -72.34 -61.53
C SER A 372 -65.15 -72.42 -60.35
N TYR A 373 -63.94 -72.92 -60.60
CA TYR A 373 -62.90 -72.97 -59.59
C TYR A 373 -62.44 -71.58 -59.14
N ILE A 374 -62.22 -70.67 -60.08
CA ILE A 374 -61.84 -69.28 -59.79
C ILE A 374 -62.90 -68.62 -58.91
N SER A 375 -64.19 -68.82 -59.21
CA SER A 375 -65.26 -68.23 -58.41
C SER A 375 -65.40 -68.86 -57.01
N GLU A 376 -65.19 -70.18 -56.88
CA GLU A 376 -65.22 -70.85 -55.57
C GLU A 376 -64.00 -70.47 -54.70
N LYS A 377 -62.82 -70.37 -55.31
CA LYS A 377 -61.55 -70.19 -54.59
C LYS A 377 -61.21 -68.75 -54.27
N ILE A 378 -61.51 -67.80 -55.15
CA ILE A 378 -61.33 -66.38 -54.86
C ILE A 378 -62.25 -65.99 -53.69
N ASN A 379 -63.48 -66.48 -53.64
CA ASN A 379 -64.38 -66.20 -52.50
C ASN A 379 -63.96 -66.82 -51.15
N SER A 380 -63.25 -67.97 -51.12
CA SER A 380 -62.91 -68.66 -49.86
C SER A 380 -61.54 -68.30 -49.26
N ASP A 381 -60.55 -67.90 -50.08
CA ASP A 381 -59.13 -67.81 -49.68
C ASP A 381 -58.52 -66.40 -49.90
N ASN A 382 -59.33 -65.36 -50.06
CA ASN A 382 -58.89 -63.97 -50.33
C ASN A 382 -57.72 -63.50 -49.44
N ARG A 383 -57.74 -63.83 -48.14
CA ARG A 383 -56.69 -63.44 -47.20
C ARG A 383 -55.33 -64.08 -47.51
N GLN A 384 -55.30 -65.36 -47.86
CA GLN A 384 -54.05 -66.06 -48.17
C GLN A 384 -53.42 -65.55 -49.48
N LEU A 385 -54.27 -65.18 -50.44
CA LEU A 385 -53.83 -64.53 -51.68
C LEU A 385 -53.28 -63.13 -51.40
N ALA A 386 -53.92 -62.36 -50.51
CA ALA A 386 -53.45 -61.06 -50.06
C ALA A 386 -52.10 -61.15 -49.33
N GLU A 387 -51.89 -62.13 -48.46
CA GLU A 387 -50.61 -62.39 -47.79
C GLU A 387 -49.48 -62.68 -48.79
N THR A 388 -49.78 -63.47 -49.82
CA THR A 388 -48.81 -63.78 -50.89
C THR A 388 -48.46 -62.53 -51.70
N ALA A 389 -49.45 -61.69 -52.00
CA ALA A 389 -49.25 -60.42 -52.69
C ALA A 389 -48.42 -59.43 -51.84
N LEU A 390 -48.74 -59.31 -50.55
CA LEU A 390 -48.02 -58.43 -49.63
C LEU A 390 -46.56 -58.87 -49.48
N ALA A 391 -46.27 -60.17 -49.40
CA ALA A 391 -44.90 -60.68 -49.34
C ALA A 391 -44.05 -60.26 -50.56
N LYS A 392 -44.67 -60.16 -51.75
CA LYS A 392 -44.00 -59.66 -52.96
C LYS A 392 -43.81 -58.15 -52.94
N ILE A 393 -44.77 -57.39 -52.42
CA ILE A 393 -44.66 -55.93 -52.24
C ILE A 393 -43.53 -55.60 -51.25
N LYS A 394 -43.45 -56.33 -50.13
CA LYS A 394 -42.42 -56.18 -49.09
C LYS A 394 -40.99 -56.35 -49.64
N ASP A 395 -40.79 -57.18 -50.66
CA ASP A 395 -39.47 -57.46 -51.22
C ASP A 395 -38.94 -56.34 -52.15
N TYR A 396 -39.79 -55.39 -52.55
CA TYR A 396 -39.46 -54.34 -53.52
C TYR A 396 -38.48 -53.31 -52.97
N LYS A 397 -37.57 -52.78 -53.80
CA LYS A 397 -36.53 -51.84 -53.34
C LYS A 397 -37.09 -50.43 -53.14
N LEU A 398 -36.73 -49.81 -52.01
CA LEU A 398 -37.24 -48.50 -51.61
C LEU A 398 -36.90 -47.37 -52.62
N LYS A 399 -35.73 -47.42 -53.26
CA LYS A 399 -35.32 -46.44 -54.27
C LYS A 399 -36.32 -46.26 -55.42
N GLN A 400 -37.10 -47.29 -55.73
CA GLN A 400 -38.10 -47.22 -56.80
C GLN A 400 -39.33 -46.39 -56.39
N LEU A 401 -39.68 -46.33 -55.10
CA LEU A 401 -40.75 -45.47 -54.58
C LEU A 401 -40.37 -43.98 -54.64
N LEU A 402 -39.10 -43.68 -54.35
CA LEU A 402 -38.59 -42.30 -54.25
C LEU A 402 -38.26 -41.64 -55.60
N ARG A 403 -38.33 -42.40 -56.70
CA ARG A 403 -37.90 -41.93 -58.03
C ARG A 403 -38.80 -40.83 -58.60
N GLY A 404 -38.37 -39.57 -58.56
CA GLY A 404 -39.12 -38.43 -59.08
C GLY A 404 -39.89 -37.64 -58.01
N ILE A 405 -39.57 -37.86 -56.73
CA ILE A 405 -39.98 -36.96 -55.64
C ILE A 405 -39.14 -35.68 -55.68
N GLU A 406 -39.81 -34.52 -55.62
CA GLU A 406 -39.15 -33.21 -55.47
C GLU A 406 -38.96 -32.88 -53.99
N PHE A 407 -37.74 -33.06 -53.49
CA PHE A 407 -37.41 -32.85 -52.07
C PHE A 407 -37.51 -31.38 -51.61
N LYS A 408 -37.58 -30.43 -52.55
CA LYS A 408 -37.75 -29.00 -52.25
C LYS A 408 -39.11 -28.66 -51.64
N ASP A 409 -40.17 -29.34 -52.05
CA ASP A 409 -41.50 -29.14 -51.48
C ASP A 409 -41.62 -29.82 -50.11
N ILE A 410 -40.93 -30.95 -49.95
CA ILE A 410 -40.84 -31.67 -48.68
C ILE A 410 -40.04 -30.83 -47.67
N SER A 411 -38.92 -30.23 -48.06
CA SER A 411 -38.13 -29.36 -47.18
C SER A 411 -38.92 -28.15 -46.69
N LEU A 412 -39.75 -27.55 -47.54
CA LEU A 412 -40.65 -26.45 -47.13
C LEU A 412 -41.72 -26.89 -46.14
N LYS A 413 -42.31 -28.09 -46.33
CA LYS A 413 -43.28 -28.64 -45.38
C LYS A 413 -42.63 -28.95 -44.03
N LEU A 414 -41.45 -29.58 -44.05
CA LEU A 414 -40.67 -29.90 -42.84
C LEU A 414 -40.20 -28.64 -42.10
N GLU A 415 -39.77 -27.60 -42.82
CA GLU A 415 -39.41 -26.31 -42.21
C GLU A 415 -40.57 -25.73 -41.42
N ASN A 416 -41.78 -25.71 -41.98
CA ASN A 416 -42.97 -25.22 -41.27
C ASN A 416 -43.29 -26.07 -40.05
N ILE A 417 -43.20 -27.40 -40.15
CA ILE A 417 -43.40 -28.32 -39.03
C ILE A 417 -42.43 -28.02 -37.89
N ILE A 418 -41.14 -27.85 -38.19
CA ILE A 418 -40.11 -27.57 -37.18
C ILE A 418 -40.35 -26.20 -36.52
N TRP A 419 -40.73 -25.19 -37.29
CA TRP A 419 -41.07 -23.88 -36.73
C TRP A 419 -42.32 -23.92 -35.86
N ASP A 420 -43.37 -24.60 -36.30
CA ASP A 420 -44.61 -24.75 -35.52
C ASP A 420 -44.35 -25.55 -34.24
N PHE A 421 -43.53 -26.60 -34.32
CA PHE A 421 -43.07 -27.37 -33.17
C PHE A 421 -42.38 -26.47 -32.14
N TYR A 422 -41.41 -25.65 -32.55
CA TYR A 422 -40.72 -24.73 -31.63
C TYR A 422 -41.71 -23.73 -31.01
N GLN A 423 -42.59 -23.11 -31.80
CA GLN A 423 -43.54 -22.11 -31.30
C GLN A 423 -44.50 -22.68 -30.25
N VAL A 424 -44.96 -23.92 -30.43
CA VAL A 424 -45.90 -24.59 -29.52
C VAL A 424 -45.20 -25.09 -28.26
N ASN A 425 -43.92 -25.47 -28.34
CA ASN A 425 -43.26 -26.18 -27.26
C ASN A 425 -42.11 -25.43 -26.56
N GLN A 426 -41.82 -24.18 -26.93
CA GLN A 426 -40.71 -23.39 -26.34
C GLN A 426 -40.74 -23.33 -24.79
N ASP A 427 -41.92 -23.30 -24.18
CA ASP A 427 -42.08 -23.22 -22.71
C ASP A 427 -42.19 -24.57 -22.01
N LYS A 428 -42.28 -25.67 -22.77
CA LYS A 428 -42.38 -27.03 -22.24
C LYS A 428 -41.00 -27.55 -21.86
N LYS A 429 -40.96 -28.43 -20.85
CA LYS A 429 -39.74 -29.14 -20.52
C LYS A 429 -39.41 -30.12 -21.64
N VAL A 430 -38.12 -30.37 -21.86
CA VAL A 430 -37.64 -31.28 -22.90
C VAL A 430 -38.26 -32.67 -22.72
N ILE A 431 -38.41 -33.13 -21.47
CA ILE A 431 -39.06 -34.41 -21.15
C ILE A 431 -40.52 -34.50 -21.61
N ASP A 432 -41.27 -33.39 -21.58
CA ASP A 432 -42.70 -33.36 -21.92
C ASP A 432 -42.96 -33.52 -23.42
N LEU A 433 -41.91 -33.52 -24.24
CA LEU A 433 -41.97 -33.63 -25.70
C LEU A 433 -41.98 -35.07 -26.21
N PHE A 434 -41.57 -36.00 -25.36
CA PHE A 434 -41.36 -37.39 -25.73
C PHE A 434 -42.42 -38.28 -25.11
N SER A 435 -42.66 -39.43 -25.73
CA SER A 435 -43.58 -40.43 -25.18
C SER A 435 -43.11 -40.94 -23.80
N GLU A 436 -44.06 -41.23 -22.90
CA GLU A 436 -43.75 -41.85 -21.60
C GLU A 436 -42.98 -43.18 -21.76
N GLU A 437 -43.19 -43.89 -22.87
CA GLU A 437 -42.50 -45.14 -23.20
C GLU A 437 -41.00 -44.95 -23.49
N LEU A 438 -40.58 -43.85 -24.15
CA LEU A 438 -39.16 -43.58 -24.40
C LEU A 438 -38.38 -43.43 -23.08
N PHE A 439 -39.03 -42.87 -22.05
CA PHE A 439 -38.42 -42.58 -20.75
C PHE A 439 -38.67 -43.65 -19.67
N GLN A 440 -39.43 -44.71 -19.97
CA GLN A 440 -39.62 -45.86 -19.08
C GLN A 440 -38.44 -46.86 -19.22
N GLN A 441 -37.45 -46.69 -18.34
CA GLN A 441 -36.41 -47.64 -17.89
C GLN A 441 -35.49 -48.35 -18.92
N GLN A 442 -34.19 -48.29 -18.60
CA GLN A 442 -33.04 -49.00 -19.17
C GLN A 442 -32.60 -48.58 -20.58
N VAL A 443 -33.50 -48.35 -21.54
CA VAL A 443 -33.07 -48.08 -22.93
C VAL A 443 -32.32 -46.75 -23.08
N ILE A 444 -32.86 -45.63 -22.56
CA ILE A 444 -32.15 -44.34 -22.63
C ILE A 444 -30.86 -44.37 -21.77
N GLU A 445 -30.91 -44.97 -20.58
CA GLU A 445 -29.74 -45.06 -19.69
C GLU A 445 -28.60 -45.87 -20.33
N ASP A 446 -28.92 -46.99 -21.00
CA ASP A 446 -27.96 -47.80 -21.75
C ASP A 446 -27.40 -47.02 -22.94
N LYS A 447 -28.23 -46.25 -23.65
CA LYS A 447 -27.77 -45.42 -24.79
C LYS A 447 -26.93 -44.23 -24.36
N LEU A 448 -27.27 -43.58 -23.25
CA LEU A 448 -26.44 -42.53 -22.65
C LEU A 448 -25.12 -43.10 -22.14
N THR A 449 -25.14 -44.31 -21.58
CA THR A 449 -23.93 -45.04 -21.18
C THR A 449 -23.04 -45.34 -22.39
N ASP A 450 -23.61 -45.90 -23.45
CA ASP A 450 -22.90 -46.17 -24.72
C ASP A 450 -22.30 -44.89 -25.31
N LEU A 451 -23.03 -43.78 -25.24
CA LEU A 451 -22.58 -42.47 -25.69
C LEU A 451 -21.42 -41.94 -24.85
N ILE A 452 -21.53 -41.97 -23.51
CA ILE A 452 -20.45 -41.52 -22.63
C ILE A 452 -19.19 -42.36 -22.90
N PHE A 453 -19.33 -43.67 -23.11
CA PHE A 453 -18.22 -44.54 -23.48
C PHE A 453 -17.62 -44.21 -24.86
N SER A 454 -18.45 -43.88 -25.86
CA SER A 454 -17.94 -43.49 -27.18
C SER A 454 -17.14 -42.19 -27.11
N LEU A 455 -17.62 -41.22 -26.30
CA LEU A 455 -16.93 -39.95 -26.04
C LEU A 455 -15.60 -40.16 -25.28
N ILE A 456 -15.60 -40.98 -24.22
CA ILE A 456 -14.37 -41.35 -23.47
C ILE A 456 -13.35 -42.01 -24.40
N LYS A 457 -13.80 -42.92 -25.27
CA LYS A 457 -12.91 -43.59 -26.24
C LYS A 457 -12.28 -42.60 -27.23
N LYS A 458 -13.03 -41.58 -27.67
CA LYS A 458 -12.55 -40.54 -28.59
C LYS A 458 -11.55 -39.61 -27.93
N LEU A 459 -11.72 -39.28 -26.65
CA LEU A 459 -10.73 -38.51 -25.88
C LEU A 459 -9.35 -39.20 -25.89
N GLY A 460 -9.33 -40.53 -25.78
CA GLY A 460 -8.11 -41.33 -25.94
C GLY A 460 -7.50 -41.33 -27.35
N SER A 461 -8.24 -40.88 -28.36
CA SER A 461 -7.90 -41.07 -29.78
C SER A 461 -7.72 -39.76 -30.57
N SER A 462 -8.01 -38.59 -29.98
CA SER A 462 -7.99 -37.28 -30.65
C SER A 462 -7.43 -36.18 -29.73
N PRO A 463 -6.31 -35.52 -30.09
CA PRO A 463 -5.74 -34.40 -29.34
C PRO A 463 -6.71 -33.22 -29.15
N ASP A 464 -7.48 -32.89 -30.18
CA ASP A 464 -8.42 -31.76 -30.16
C ASP A 464 -9.55 -31.95 -29.13
N SER A 465 -9.94 -33.21 -28.89
CA SER A 465 -10.98 -33.55 -27.90
C SER A 465 -10.47 -33.32 -26.48
N VAL A 466 -9.17 -33.55 -26.26
CA VAL A 466 -8.52 -33.34 -24.95
C VAL A 466 -8.36 -31.84 -24.67
N ASP A 467 -7.96 -31.04 -25.67
CA ASP A 467 -7.87 -29.58 -25.53
C ASP A 467 -9.22 -28.95 -25.17
N MET A 468 -10.31 -29.36 -25.81
CA MET A 468 -11.65 -28.88 -25.49
C MET A 468 -12.05 -29.17 -24.04
N LEU A 469 -11.73 -30.36 -23.53
CA LEU A 469 -12.02 -30.75 -22.15
C LEU A 469 -11.18 -29.95 -21.15
N LEU A 470 -9.94 -29.65 -21.51
CA LEU A 470 -9.03 -28.87 -20.68
C LEU A 470 -9.39 -27.39 -20.64
N ASP A 471 -9.80 -26.81 -21.76
CA ASP A 471 -10.36 -25.45 -21.81
C ASP A 471 -11.63 -25.33 -20.96
N TYR A 472 -12.44 -26.38 -20.94
CA TYR A 472 -13.61 -26.47 -20.08
C TYR A 472 -13.23 -26.51 -18.59
N LEU A 473 -12.31 -27.39 -18.20
CA LEU A 473 -11.85 -27.51 -16.80
C LEU A 473 -11.15 -26.23 -16.32
N ALA A 474 -10.47 -25.53 -17.21
CA ALA A 474 -9.86 -24.24 -16.91
C ALA A 474 -10.92 -23.14 -16.66
N GLY A 475 -12.17 -23.36 -17.09
CA GLY A 475 -13.29 -22.48 -16.82
C GLY A 475 -13.97 -22.62 -15.47
N PHE A 476 -13.57 -23.59 -14.65
CA PHE A 476 -14.12 -23.77 -13.30
C PHE A 476 -13.73 -22.66 -12.36
N GLU A 477 -14.62 -22.31 -11.45
CA GLU A 477 -14.30 -21.45 -10.33
C GLU A 477 -13.53 -22.26 -9.27
N MET A 478 -12.69 -21.58 -8.48
CA MET A 478 -11.90 -22.23 -7.43
C MET A 478 -12.78 -23.05 -6.46
N GLN A 479 -13.99 -22.57 -6.16
CA GLN A 479 -14.92 -23.26 -5.25
C GLN A 479 -15.43 -24.60 -5.77
N ASP A 480 -15.47 -24.79 -7.10
CA ASP A 480 -15.91 -26.03 -7.72
C ASP A 480 -14.88 -27.15 -7.53
N LEU A 481 -13.61 -26.77 -7.35
CA LEU A 481 -12.49 -27.70 -7.17
C LEU A 481 -12.08 -27.90 -5.71
N ILE A 482 -12.12 -26.83 -4.91
CA ILE A 482 -11.68 -26.84 -3.51
C ILE A 482 -12.77 -26.20 -2.67
N SER A 483 -13.37 -26.96 -1.76
CA SER A 483 -14.24 -26.40 -0.73
C SER A 483 -13.41 -25.73 0.37
N GLU A 484 -13.92 -24.63 0.94
CA GLU A 484 -13.31 -23.96 2.10
C GLU A 484 -12.99 -24.93 3.23
N GLU A 485 -13.93 -25.81 3.59
CA GLU A 485 -13.78 -26.77 4.69
C GLU A 485 -12.56 -27.67 4.50
N ASN A 486 -12.35 -28.19 3.29
CA ASN A 486 -11.20 -29.04 2.96
C ASN A 486 -9.88 -28.27 2.97
N LEU A 487 -9.87 -27.02 2.50
CA LEU A 487 -8.69 -26.15 2.57
C LEU A 487 -8.31 -25.90 4.04
N ILE A 488 -9.28 -25.48 4.85
CA ILE A 488 -9.07 -25.20 6.28
C ILE A 488 -8.60 -26.44 7.03
N LYS A 489 -9.23 -27.60 6.82
CA LYS A 489 -8.77 -28.87 7.42
C LYS A 489 -7.32 -29.19 7.08
N LYS A 490 -6.88 -28.96 5.84
CA LYS A 490 -5.49 -29.17 5.42
C LYS A 490 -4.54 -28.15 6.06
N VAL A 491 -4.93 -26.89 6.15
CA VAL A 491 -4.14 -25.83 6.79
C VAL A 491 -3.98 -26.12 8.29
N GLU A 492 -5.07 -26.45 8.98
CA GLU A 492 -5.06 -26.81 10.40
C GLU A 492 -4.17 -28.04 10.66
N ALA A 493 -4.27 -29.08 9.82
CA ALA A 493 -3.44 -30.28 9.92
C ALA A 493 -1.93 -30.01 9.73
N ASN A 494 -1.55 -28.93 9.04
CA ASN A 494 -0.16 -28.56 8.78
C ASN A 494 0.29 -27.30 9.55
N SER A 495 -0.58 -26.66 10.32
CA SER A 495 -0.34 -25.37 10.98
C SER A 495 0.92 -25.37 11.84
N GLY A 496 1.11 -26.38 12.69
CA GLY A 496 2.31 -26.49 13.53
C GLY A 496 3.62 -26.59 12.73
N LEU A 497 3.61 -27.25 11.56
CA LEU A 497 4.78 -27.29 10.66
C LEU A 497 5.02 -25.91 10.01
N ILE A 498 3.96 -25.21 9.61
CA ILE A 498 4.06 -23.87 9.00
C ILE A 498 4.64 -22.89 10.02
N TYR A 499 4.10 -22.83 11.24
CA TYR A 499 4.63 -21.95 12.29
C TYR A 499 6.06 -22.32 12.68
N GLN A 500 6.42 -23.61 12.71
CA GLN A 500 7.82 -24.02 12.94
C GLN A 500 8.76 -23.50 11.83
N GLN A 501 8.34 -23.53 10.57
CA GLN A 501 9.13 -22.99 9.46
C GLN A 501 9.24 -21.47 9.53
N LEU A 502 8.14 -20.77 9.85
CA LEU A 502 8.16 -19.33 10.05
C LEU A 502 9.16 -18.96 11.15
N ARG A 503 9.20 -19.68 12.28
CA ARG A 503 10.19 -19.46 13.36
C ARG A 503 11.64 -19.63 12.91
N GLN A 504 11.91 -20.59 12.03
CA GLN A 504 13.26 -20.86 11.52
C GLN A 504 13.68 -19.91 10.39
N ASN A 505 12.74 -19.15 9.82
CA ASN A 505 13.02 -18.21 8.76
C ASN A 505 13.66 -16.93 9.32
N ASP A 506 14.81 -16.56 8.74
CA ASP A 506 15.52 -15.31 9.05
C ASP A 506 15.46 -14.30 7.90
N PHE A 507 14.78 -14.62 6.79
CA PHE A 507 14.66 -13.74 5.63
C PHE A 507 14.00 -12.41 6.01
N VAL A 508 12.83 -12.48 6.66
CA VAL A 508 12.08 -11.28 7.09
C VAL A 508 12.93 -10.37 7.98
N THR A 509 13.68 -10.96 8.93
CA THR A 509 14.48 -10.18 9.86
C THR A 509 15.74 -9.60 9.23
N LYS A 510 16.34 -10.28 8.23
CA LYS A 510 17.48 -9.77 7.45
C LYS A 510 17.08 -8.63 6.52
N GLU A 511 15.98 -8.78 5.79
CA GLU A 511 15.52 -7.73 4.87
C GLU A 511 15.08 -6.48 5.64
N LEU A 512 14.34 -6.66 6.75
CA LEU A 512 13.97 -5.53 7.62
C LEU A 512 15.19 -4.88 8.28
N SER A 513 16.20 -5.65 8.71
CA SER A 513 17.41 -5.06 9.32
C SER A 513 18.23 -4.28 8.30
N LYS A 514 18.29 -4.76 7.04
CA LYS A 514 18.94 -4.06 5.94
C LYS A 514 18.19 -2.77 5.58
N TYR A 515 16.88 -2.85 5.38
CA TYR A 515 16.04 -1.69 5.07
C TYR A 515 16.13 -0.61 6.16
N LEU A 516 15.92 -0.97 7.43
CA LEU A 516 16.06 -0.02 8.52
C LEU A 516 17.46 0.55 8.61
N ASN A 517 18.49 -0.24 8.31
CA ASN A 517 19.84 0.29 8.34
C ASN A 517 20.12 1.37 7.31
N ASP A 518 19.51 1.25 6.14
CA ASP A 518 19.73 2.18 5.05
C ASP A 518 18.76 3.38 5.13
N GLU A 519 17.54 3.21 5.67
CA GLU A 519 16.47 4.22 5.61
C GLU A 519 16.07 4.85 6.97
N PHE A 520 16.60 4.38 8.11
CA PHE A 520 16.12 4.82 9.44
C PHE A 520 16.14 6.33 9.65
N PHE A 521 17.24 7.01 9.32
CA PHE A 521 17.34 8.46 9.55
C PHE A 521 16.46 9.26 8.58
N ALA A 522 16.27 8.77 7.35
CA ALA A 522 15.35 9.37 6.40
C ALA A 522 13.89 9.25 6.88
N LEU A 523 13.50 8.08 7.40
CA LEU A 523 12.20 7.86 8.02
C LEU A 523 12.00 8.76 9.25
N LEU A 524 13.00 8.81 10.15
CA LEU A 524 12.94 9.64 11.35
C LEU A 524 12.80 11.13 11.01
N ASN A 525 13.57 11.62 10.02
CA ASN A 525 13.47 13.00 9.55
C ASN A 525 12.08 13.31 8.96
N SER A 526 11.54 12.42 8.15
CA SER A 526 10.19 12.56 7.57
C SER A 526 9.11 12.66 8.65
N GLU A 527 9.18 11.79 9.67
CA GLU A 527 8.24 11.81 10.80
C GLU A 527 8.32 13.10 11.60
N LEU A 528 9.54 13.55 11.94
CA LEU A 528 9.75 14.80 12.67
C LEU A 528 9.23 16.01 11.89
N ASN A 529 9.31 16.01 10.56
CA ASN A 529 8.81 17.10 9.73
C ASN A 529 7.27 17.09 9.60
N LEU A 530 6.65 15.92 9.42
CA LEU A 530 5.18 15.79 9.32
C LEU A 530 4.47 16.10 10.66
N GLY A 531 5.11 15.79 11.78
CA GLY A 531 4.54 15.91 13.13
C GLY A 531 5.08 17.07 13.96
N GLN A 532 5.78 18.04 13.35
CA GLN A 532 6.60 19.04 14.06
C GLN A 532 5.90 19.70 15.26
N ASP A 533 4.70 20.26 15.08
CA ASP A 533 3.97 20.95 16.16
C ASP A 533 3.60 20.00 17.30
N GLY A 534 3.23 18.76 16.96
CA GLY A 534 2.92 17.72 17.94
C GLY A 534 4.14 17.33 18.76
N PHE A 535 5.29 17.13 18.10
CA PHE A 535 6.56 16.85 18.79
C PHE A 535 7.01 18.03 19.66
N LYS A 536 6.86 19.28 19.19
CA LYS A 536 7.21 20.47 19.98
C LYS A 536 6.36 20.56 21.24
N GLN A 537 5.05 20.33 21.12
CA GLN A 537 4.14 20.31 22.26
C GLN A 537 4.47 19.17 23.23
N GLU A 538 4.78 17.97 22.71
CA GLU A 538 5.11 16.82 23.53
C GLU A 538 6.45 16.99 24.27
N ALA A 539 7.46 17.52 23.60
CA ALA A 539 8.75 17.88 24.21
C ALA A 539 8.56 18.98 25.27
N ALA A 540 7.77 20.01 24.97
CA ALA A 540 7.45 21.06 25.95
C ALA A 540 6.72 20.50 27.18
N ASN A 541 5.77 19.58 26.99
CA ASN A 541 5.07 18.91 28.09
C ASN A 541 6.04 18.05 28.92
N TYR A 542 6.97 17.34 28.28
CA TYR A 542 8.01 16.59 28.99
C TYR A 542 8.86 17.52 29.86
N PHE A 543 9.35 18.63 29.30
CA PHE A 543 10.10 19.62 30.08
C PHE A 543 9.26 20.21 31.22
N LYS A 544 7.94 20.43 31.04
CA LYS A 544 7.04 20.85 32.12
C LYS A 544 6.85 19.79 33.22
N GLU A 545 6.78 18.51 32.86
CA GLU A 545 6.60 17.44 33.84
C GLU A 545 7.81 17.27 34.76
N VAL A 546 9.02 17.52 34.24
CA VAL A 546 10.26 17.43 35.03
C VAL A 546 10.50 18.64 35.93
N GLU A 547 9.68 19.70 35.87
CA GLU A 547 9.75 20.90 36.74
C GLU A 547 9.93 20.56 38.21
N LYS A 548 9.18 19.57 38.70
CA LYS A 548 9.22 19.09 40.09
C LYS A 548 10.57 18.54 40.52
N ASN A 549 11.39 18.07 39.57
CA ASN A 549 12.74 17.57 39.82
C ASN A 549 13.78 18.71 39.96
N PHE A 550 13.38 19.95 39.63
CA PHE A 550 14.23 21.14 39.68
C PHE A 550 13.78 22.14 40.75
N ALA A 551 12.49 22.21 41.08
CA ALA A 551 11.94 23.19 42.03
C ALA A 551 12.65 23.23 43.41
N ASP A 552 13.08 22.07 43.91
CA ASP A 552 13.76 21.90 45.20
C ASP A 552 15.30 21.97 45.09
N ARG A 553 15.86 22.25 43.91
CA ARG A 553 17.31 22.42 43.74
C ARG A 553 17.74 23.83 44.15
N GLU A 554 18.99 23.94 44.60
CA GLU A 554 19.56 25.22 45.00
C GLU A 554 19.90 26.05 43.74
N LEU A 555 19.76 27.38 43.80
CA LEU A 555 20.10 28.27 42.68
C LEU A 555 21.56 28.08 42.22
N LYS A 556 22.44 27.66 43.13
CA LYS A 556 23.83 27.36 42.79
C LYS A 556 23.95 26.25 41.76
N ASP A 557 23.08 25.24 41.85
CA ASP A 557 23.09 24.10 40.93
C ASP A 557 22.81 24.54 39.49
N LEU A 558 22.06 25.64 39.29
CA LEU A 558 21.71 26.14 37.96
C LEU A 558 22.90 26.80 37.25
N TYR A 559 23.63 27.70 37.91
CA TYR A 559 24.74 28.38 37.24
C TYR A 559 26.05 27.57 37.32
N GLN A 560 26.17 26.63 38.27
CA GLN A 560 27.27 25.65 38.29
C GLN A 560 27.28 24.74 37.05
N LEU A 561 26.14 24.54 36.38
CA LEU A 561 26.07 23.84 35.08
C LEU A 561 26.95 24.50 34.01
N PHE A 562 27.29 25.78 34.16
CA PHE A 562 28.08 26.55 33.21
C PHE A 562 29.50 26.88 33.73
N LYS A 563 30.02 26.18 34.75
CA LYS A 563 31.29 26.53 35.45
C LYS A 563 32.54 25.84 34.85
N GLY A 564 32.79 25.97 33.55
CA GLY A 564 34.05 25.56 32.92
C GLY A 564 35.18 26.58 33.15
N GLU A 565 36.45 26.14 33.24
CA GLU A 565 37.60 27.06 33.36
C GLU A 565 37.61 28.07 32.19
N ASP A 566 37.34 27.61 30.97
CA ASP A 566 37.23 28.46 29.78
C ASP A 566 35.97 29.36 29.81
N THR A 567 34.88 28.91 30.45
CA THR A 567 33.66 29.69 30.63
C THR A 567 33.89 30.89 31.53
N VAL A 568 34.57 30.67 32.67
CA VAL A 568 34.89 31.72 33.63
C VAL A 568 35.76 32.78 32.95
N VAL A 569 36.73 32.37 32.12
CA VAL A 569 37.58 33.29 31.35
C VAL A 569 36.76 34.11 30.35
N LYS A 570 35.93 33.49 29.49
CA LYS A 570 35.14 34.20 28.48
C LYS A 570 34.05 35.10 29.07
N LEU A 571 33.41 34.66 30.16
CA LEU A 571 32.44 35.47 30.88
C LEU A 571 33.12 36.66 31.56
N THR A 572 34.31 36.45 32.13
CA THR A 572 35.16 37.52 32.65
C THR A 572 35.51 38.51 31.56
N ASP A 573 35.89 38.06 30.36
CA ASP A 573 36.19 38.94 29.22
C ASP A 573 34.97 39.75 28.76
N SER A 574 33.78 39.14 28.75
CA SER A 574 32.52 39.80 28.38
C SER A 574 32.11 40.88 29.39
N ILE A 575 32.14 40.55 30.69
CA ILE A 575 31.85 41.50 31.77
C ILE A 575 32.90 42.62 31.78
N THR A 576 34.16 42.29 31.52
CA THR A 576 35.26 43.26 31.40
C THR A 576 35.04 44.21 30.23
N THR A 577 34.63 43.69 29.07
CA THR A 577 34.31 44.49 27.89
C THR A 577 33.13 45.42 28.16
N PHE A 578 32.07 44.92 28.79
CA PHE A 578 30.93 45.73 29.22
C PHE A 578 31.36 46.84 30.18
N PHE A 579 32.16 46.53 31.21
CA PHE A 579 32.65 47.51 32.17
C PHE A 579 33.46 48.62 31.50
N TYR A 580 34.36 48.28 30.57
CA TYR A 580 35.16 49.28 29.85
C TYR A 580 34.33 50.13 28.88
N ASN A 581 33.38 49.53 28.17
CA ASN A 581 32.54 50.25 27.22
C ASN A 581 31.56 51.23 27.90
N ASN A 582 31.19 50.97 29.15
CA ASN A 582 30.24 51.78 29.92
C ASN A 582 30.91 52.56 31.06
N LEU A 583 32.25 52.58 31.11
CA LEU A 583 33.04 53.18 32.17
C LEU A 583 32.69 54.66 32.48
N PRO A 584 32.46 55.55 31.49
CA PRO A 584 32.13 56.95 31.76
C PRO A 584 30.84 57.12 32.57
N GLU A 585 29.78 56.40 32.19
CA GLU A 585 28.47 56.47 32.85
C GLU A 585 28.50 55.86 34.27
N LEU A 586 29.41 54.92 34.52
CA LEU A 586 29.55 54.24 35.81
C LEU A 586 30.34 55.05 36.86
N ILE A 587 31.23 55.95 36.44
CA ILE A 587 32.17 56.67 37.34
C ILE A 587 31.77 58.13 37.58
N GLU A 588 31.07 58.77 36.65
CA GLU A 588 30.71 60.19 36.75
C GLU A 588 29.91 60.52 38.03
N GLY A 589 30.37 61.52 38.78
CA GLY A 589 29.85 61.96 40.07
C GLY A 589 30.21 61.05 41.26
N ARG A 590 30.93 59.94 41.04
CA ARG A 590 31.23 58.94 42.09
C ARG A 590 32.57 59.18 42.77
N VAL A 591 33.54 59.80 42.09
CA VAL A 591 34.86 60.07 42.65
C VAL A 591 34.78 61.13 43.75
N ALA A 592 34.01 62.21 43.53
CA ALA A 592 33.76 63.25 44.53
C ALA A 592 32.96 62.68 45.72
N GLN A 593 31.97 61.82 45.48
CA GLN A 593 31.22 61.14 46.55
C GLN A 593 32.15 60.30 47.44
N ALA A 594 33.03 59.50 46.83
CA ALA A 594 34.00 58.68 47.57
C ALA A 594 35.00 59.54 48.36
N ALA A 595 35.52 60.61 47.75
CA ALA A 595 36.43 61.55 48.41
C ALA A 595 35.76 62.26 49.60
N ALA A 596 34.52 62.73 49.43
CA ALA A 596 33.75 63.38 50.49
C ALA A 596 33.45 62.41 51.64
N ALA A 597 33.04 61.17 51.32
CA ALA A 597 32.75 60.15 52.33
C ALA A 597 33.96 59.87 53.23
N ASN A 598 35.16 59.74 52.66
CA ASN A 598 36.40 59.51 53.42
C ASN A 598 36.76 60.69 54.32
N LEU A 599 36.56 61.92 53.87
CA LEU A 599 36.83 63.09 54.71
C LEU A 599 35.79 63.29 55.81
N HIS A 600 34.52 62.94 55.58
CA HIS A 600 33.49 62.99 56.61
C HIS A 600 33.70 61.98 57.74
N GLN A 601 34.40 60.87 57.46
CA GLN A 601 34.82 59.91 58.48
C GLN A 601 35.89 60.47 59.44
N LEU A 602 36.62 61.52 59.05
CA LEU A 602 37.64 62.14 59.89
C LEU A 602 37.03 63.05 60.96
N SER A 603 37.56 62.95 62.18
CA SER A 603 37.25 63.90 63.26
C SER A 603 37.73 65.31 62.92
N ASP A 604 37.18 66.33 63.59
CA ASP A 604 37.55 67.73 63.36
C ASP A 604 39.05 67.99 63.56
N GLN A 605 39.69 67.24 64.46
CA GLN A 605 41.14 67.31 64.70
C GLN A 605 41.94 66.66 63.57
N GLU A 606 41.46 65.56 63.01
CA GLU A 606 42.10 64.86 61.89
C GLU A 606 41.99 65.68 60.60
N VAL A 607 40.83 66.28 60.33
CA VAL A 607 40.67 67.20 59.18
C VAL A 607 41.55 68.44 59.35
N GLN A 608 41.61 69.03 60.55
CA GLN A 608 42.52 70.14 60.82
C GLN A 608 43.98 69.75 60.57
N GLN A 609 44.39 68.56 61.04
CA GLN A 609 45.76 68.06 60.86
C GLN A 609 46.08 67.79 59.40
N ALA A 610 45.17 67.17 58.64
CA ALA A 610 45.32 66.86 57.23
C ALA A 610 45.50 68.13 56.38
N ILE A 611 44.69 69.17 56.65
CA ILE A 611 44.76 70.47 55.98
C ILE A 611 46.02 71.23 56.42
N GLU A 612 46.41 71.19 57.71
CA GLU A 612 47.66 71.81 58.21
C GLU A 612 48.90 71.14 57.59
N ASP A 613 48.89 69.82 57.41
CA ASP A 613 50.01 69.08 56.84
C ASP A 613 50.21 69.33 55.34
N PHE A 614 49.11 69.54 54.62
CA PHE A 614 49.09 69.91 53.21
C PHE A 614 49.33 71.41 53.00
N MET A 615 48.40 72.27 53.43
CA MET A 615 48.45 73.72 53.19
C MET A 615 49.49 74.44 54.06
N GLY A 616 49.66 74.04 55.32
CA GLY A 616 50.51 74.73 56.28
C GLY A 616 52.00 74.74 55.91
N LYS A 617 52.47 73.73 55.16
CA LYS A 617 53.84 73.72 54.60
C LYS A 617 53.98 74.61 53.37
N GLU A 618 52.98 74.63 52.50
CA GLU A 618 53.00 75.39 51.25
C GLU A 618 52.79 76.91 51.46
N LEU A 619 52.11 77.31 52.53
CA LEU A 619 51.83 78.73 52.84
C LEU A 619 52.87 79.41 53.76
N LYS A 620 53.81 78.67 54.37
CA LYS A 620 54.91 79.24 55.18
C LYS A 620 55.71 80.37 54.50
N PRO A 621 55.96 80.34 53.18
CA PRO A 621 56.65 81.41 52.45
C PRO A 621 56.04 82.82 52.63
N ILE A 622 54.73 82.92 52.90
CA ILE A 622 54.04 84.20 53.20
C ILE A 622 54.66 84.91 54.40
N THR A 623 55.09 84.16 55.41
CA THR A 623 55.69 84.72 56.63
C THR A 623 57.03 85.39 56.33
N TYR A 624 57.84 84.78 55.45
CA TYR A 624 59.13 85.35 55.03
C TYR A 624 58.95 86.54 54.09
N LEU A 625 57.98 86.49 53.18
CA LEU A 625 57.60 87.62 52.33
C LEU A 625 57.05 88.79 53.15
N GLY A 626 56.25 88.50 54.18
CA GLY A 626 55.77 89.47 55.15
C GLY A 626 56.88 90.21 55.87
N ALA A 627 57.93 89.49 56.28
CA ALA A 627 59.11 90.10 56.88
C ALA A 627 59.84 91.04 55.89
N LEU A 628 60.02 90.59 54.64
CA LEU A 628 60.67 91.39 53.60
C LEU A 628 59.88 92.68 53.30
N LEU A 629 58.57 92.55 53.11
CA LEU A 629 57.67 93.67 52.82
C LEU A 629 57.51 94.60 54.03
N GLY A 630 57.45 94.05 55.24
CA GLY A 630 57.44 94.81 56.48
C GLY A 630 58.71 95.66 56.66
N ALA A 631 59.88 95.11 56.32
CA ALA A 631 61.13 95.86 56.30
C ALA A 631 61.09 97.03 55.30
N GLY A 632 60.58 96.75 54.09
CA GLY A 632 60.40 97.76 53.04
C GLY A 632 59.43 98.88 53.44
N ALA A 633 58.31 98.54 54.07
CA ALA A 633 57.37 99.51 54.60
C ALA A 633 58.01 100.37 55.71
N GLY A 634 58.73 99.75 56.66
CA GLY A 634 59.46 100.48 57.70
C GLY A 634 60.46 101.50 57.13
N LEU A 635 61.19 101.13 56.08
CA LEU A 635 62.07 102.05 55.34
C LEU A 635 61.29 103.21 54.70
N LEU A 636 60.18 102.93 54.01
CA LEU A 636 59.35 103.95 53.38
C LEU A 636 58.76 104.95 54.37
N PHE A 637 58.29 104.49 55.55
CA PHE A 637 57.81 105.37 56.61
C PHE A 637 58.93 106.24 57.18
N SER A 638 60.13 105.69 57.37
CA SER A 638 61.28 106.44 57.84
C SER A 638 61.73 107.51 56.83
N PHE A 639 61.75 107.21 55.53
CA PHE A 639 62.20 108.15 54.50
C PHE A 639 61.17 109.22 54.13
N SER A 640 59.88 108.89 54.18
CA SER A 640 58.81 109.84 53.81
C SER A 640 58.59 110.96 54.83
N GLY A 641 59.15 110.84 56.04
CA GLY A 641 58.94 111.79 57.14
C GLY A 641 57.51 111.78 57.68
N ALA A 642 56.67 110.84 57.24
CA ALA A 642 55.25 110.75 57.61
C ALA A 642 55.04 110.55 59.12
N GLU A 643 55.96 109.88 59.82
CA GLU A 643 55.91 109.80 61.29
C GLU A 643 56.00 111.20 61.93
N ALA A 644 57.01 112.00 61.56
CA ALA A 644 57.25 113.30 62.19
C ALA A 644 56.12 114.33 61.94
N ALA A 645 55.43 114.23 60.79
CA ALA A 645 54.33 115.12 60.42
C ALA A 645 53.02 114.82 61.18
N ILE A 646 52.78 113.57 61.56
CA ILE A 646 51.53 113.13 62.19
C ILE A 646 51.62 113.21 63.73
N PHE A 647 52.79 112.92 64.31
CA PHE A 647 52.94 112.81 65.78
C PHE A 647 53.16 114.14 66.54
N ASN A 648 53.26 115.29 65.84
CA ASN A 648 53.55 116.60 66.46
C ASN A 648 52.36 117.57 66.58
N SER A 649 51.12 117.17 66.25
CA SER A 649 49.96 118.08 66.26
C SER A 649 48.64 117.52 66.80
N ALA A 650 48.67 116.40 67.53
CA ALA A 650 47.47 115.74 68.05
C ALA A 650 47.60 115.30 69.54
N PRO A 651 46.48 115.11 70.27
CA PRO A 651 46.48 114.55 71.63
C PRO A 651 47.11 113.15 71.66
N ILE A 652 47.80 112.82 72.76
CA ILE A 652 48.54 111.56 72.94
C ILE A 652 47.69 110.32 72.59
N TRP A 653 46.42 110.26 73.00
CA TRP A 653 45.53 109.12 72.70
C TRP A 653 45.23 108.98 71.20
N LEU A 654 45.15 110.10 70.46
CA LEU A 654 44.89 110.09 69.02
C LEU A 654 46.11 109.53 68.28
N ASN A 655 47.33 109.83 68.74
CA ASN A 655 48.56 109.27 68.19
C ASN A 655 48.57 107.72 68.23
N TYR A 656 48.10 107.11 69.33
CA TYR A 656 47.97 105.66 69.42
C TYR A 656 46.93 105.10 68.43
N LEU A 657 45.78 105.75 68.29
CA LEU A 657 44.74 105.33 67.33
C LEU A 657 45.22 105.44 65.88
N THR A 658 45.83 106.58 65.50
CA THR A 658 46.33 106.80 64.13
C THR A 658 47.44 105.81 63.80
N ALA A 659 48.31 105.47 64.76
CA ALA A 659 49.32 104.44 64.58
C ALA A 659 48.73 103.04 64.43
N ALA A 660 47.74 102.66 65.25
CA ALA A 660 47.06 101.39 65.11
C ALA A 660 46.42 101.24 63.71
N VAL A 661 45.79 102.29 63.20
CA VAL A 661 45.19 102.32 61.86
C VAL A 661 46.24 102.29 60.76
N LEU A 662 47.33 103.06 60.89
CA LEU A 662 48.40 103.10 59.89
C LEU A 662 49.17 101.78 59.82
N TYR A 663 49.69 101.30 60.95
CA TYR A 663 50.42 100.02 61.00
C TYR A 663 49.49 98.83 60.72
N GLY A 664 48.20 98.93 61.06
CA GLY A 664 47.18 97.94 60.68
C GLY A 664 46.90 97.95 59.18
N GLY A 665 46.74 99.11 58.56
CA GLY A 665 46.52 99.24 57.11
C GLY A 665 47.75 98.82 56.29
N VAL A 666 48.95 99.10 56.79
CA VAL A 666 50.21 98.62 56.21
C VAL A 666 50.33 97.11 56.37
N GLY A 667 50.01 96.57 57.54
CA GLY A 667 49.97 95.13 57.79
C GLY A 667 48.98 94.41 56.87
N TRP A 668 47.80 94.99 56.64
CA TRP A 668 46.83 94.48 55.66
C TRP A 668 47.41 94.48 54.24
N LEU A 669 48.00 95.59 53.80
CA LEU A 669 48.56 95.72 52.46
C LEU A 669 49.73 94.76 52.21
N THR A 670 50.66 94.65 53.18
CA THR A 670 51.79 93.72 53.08
C THR A 670 51.33 92.27 53.07
N ASN A 671 50.22 91.93 53.73
CA ASN A 671 49.68 90.57 53.69
C ASN A 671 48.96 90.26 52.37
N VAL A 672 48.18 91.20 51.84
CA VAL A 672 47.59 91.09 50.49
C VAL A 672 48.67 90.88 49.44
N LEU A 673 49.74 91.67 49.50
CA LEU A 673 50.85 91.57 48.57
C LEU A 673 51.66 90.28 48.77
N ALA A 674 51.88 89.84 50.01
CA ALA A 674 52.57 88.58 50.29
C ALA A 674 51.80 87.37 49.73
N ILE A 675 50.47 87.36 49.85
CA ILE A 675 49.61 86.32 49.25
C ILE A 675 49.67 86.39 47.73
N TRP A 676 49.57 87.58 47.15
CA TRP A 676 49.68 87.77 45.70
C TRP A 676 51.04 87.28 45.17
N MET A 677 52.13 87.53 45.89
CA MET A 677 53.49 87.08 45.54
C MET A 677 53.72 85.55 45.70
N ILE A 678 52.77 84.80 46.27
CA ILE A 678 52.83 83.33 46.26
C ILE A 678 52.69 82.81 44.84
N PHE A 679 51.74 83.37 44.09
CA PHE A 679 51.38 82.92 42.74
C PHE A 679 52.06 83.77 41.67
N HIS A 680 52.18 85.09 41.91
CA HIS A 680 52.69 86.05 40.94
C HIS A 680 54.13 86.52 41.23
N PRO A 681 54.91 86.88 40.20
CA PRO A 681 54.63 86.68 38.78
C PRO A 681 54.77 85.20 38.37
N TYR A 682 53.95 84.71 37.45
CA TYR A 682 53.96 83.30 37.03
C TYR A 682 55.27 82.83 36.38
N GLU A 683 56.03 83.76 35.80
CA GLU A 683 57.29 83.50 35.12
C GLU A 683 58.45 84.25 35.76
N GLU A 684 59.67 83.74 35.55
CA GLU A 684 60.88 84.47 35.92
C GLU A 684 60.95 85.84 35.21
N LYS A 685 61.26 86.90 35.96
CA LYS A 685 61.50 88.23 35.40
C LYS A 685 62.99 88.55 35.55
N ARG A 686 63.62 89.01 34.46
CA ARG A 686 65.04 89.37 34.42
C ARG A 686 65.20 90.84 34.08
N ILE A 687 66.13 91.53 34.76
CA ILE A 687 66.57 92.89 34.41
C ILE A 687 68.05 92.77 34.01
N GLY A 688 68.31 92.86 32.70
CA GLY A 688 69.63 92.51 32.15
C GLY A 688 69.94 91.02 32.35
N THR A 689 71.11 90.71 32.91
CA THR A 689 71.53 89.33 33.24
C THR A 689 71.16 88.88 34.66
N ILE A 690 70.59 89.76 35.49
CA ILE A 690 70.27 89.47 36.88
C ILE A 690 68.78 89.09 36.99
N GLN A 691 68.51 87.89 37.51
CA GLN A 691 67.16 87.45 37.84
C GLN A 691 66.61 88.29 39.01
N LEU A 692 65.39 88.80 38.86
CA LEU A 692 64.74 89.53 39.93
C LEU A 692 64.41 88.54 41.06
N PRO A 693 64.86 88.78 42.30
CA PRO A 693 64.57 87.89 43.41
C PRO A 693 63.05 87.77 43.60
N PHE A 694 62.58 86.57 43.97
CA PHE A 694 61.16 86.25 44.13
C PHE A 694 60.34 86.29 42.83
N THR A 695 60.98 86.04 41.67
CA THR A 695 60.30 85.75 40.40
C THR A 695 60.83 84.43 39.79
N PRO A 696 59.99 83.45 39.42
CA PRO A 696 58.53 83.45 39.56
C PRO A 696 58.07 83.36 41.03
N GLY A 697 56.77 83.53 41.25
CA GLY A 697 56.11 83.33 42.54
C GLY A 697 56.43 81.97 43.15
N VAL A 698 56.27 81.86 44.47
CA VAL A 698 56.70 80.70 45.27
C VAL A 698 56.08 79.37 44.80
N VAL A 699 54.79 79.35 44.48
CA VAL A 699 54.08 78.13 44.02
C VAL A 699 54.50 77.79 42.60
N ALA A 700 54.58 78.78 41.70
CA ALA A 700 55.08 78.61 40.34
C ALA A 700 56.52 78.06 40.28
N LYS A 701 57.36 78.43 41.26
CA LYS A 701 58.73 77.91 41.42
C LYS A 701 58.77 76.48 41.96
N ASN A 702 57.83 76.10 42.84
CA ASN A 702 57.83 74.80 43.55
C ASN A 702 56.74 73.83 43.05
N ARG A 703 56.25 73.97 41.81
CA ARG A 703 55.15 73.17 41.23
C ARG A 703 55.29 71.66 41.42
N SER A 704 56.48 71.09 41.21
CA SER A 704 56.70 69.66 41.39
C SER A 704 56.51 69.20 42.84
N ARG A 705 56.94 70.02 43.82
CA ARG A 705 56.73 69.73 45.24
C ARG A 705 55.25 69.82 45.62
N PHE A 706 54.53 70.78 45.04
CA PHE A 706 53.09 70.93 45.22
C PHE A 706 52.36 69.70 44.65
N ALA A 707 52.66 69.31 43.41
CA ALA A 707 52.10 68.13 42.77
C ALA A 707 52.32 66.85 43.59
N ASP A 708 53.52 66.62 44.11
CA ASP A 708 53.81 65.47 44.98
C ASP A 708 53.06 65.53 46.32
N SER A 709 52.80 66.74 46.83
CA SER A 709 52.06 66.94 48.09
C SER A 709 50.57 66.76 47.88
N MET A 710 50.03 67.21 46.74
CA MET A 710 48.65 66.99 46.33
C MET A 710 48.38 65.50 46.09
N GLY A 711 49.25 64.80 45.35
CA GLY A 711 49.13 63.37 45.15
C GLY A 711 49.20 62.57 46.45
N LYS A 712 50.07 62.96 47.39
CA LYS A 712 50.10 62.35 48.73
C LYS A 712 48.84 62.63 49.52
N PHE A 713 48.25 63.82 49.40
CA PHE A 713 47.02 64.17 50.11
C PHE A 713 45.83 63.40 49.55
N VAL A 714 45.72 63.27 48.22
CA VAL A 714 44.67 62.47 47.58
C VAL A 714 44.76 61.00 47.97
N GLU A 715 45.92 60.37 47.85
CA GLU A 715 46.12 58.95 48.23
C GLU A 715 45.93 58.69 49.73
N LYS A 716 46.42 59.60 50.59
CA LYS A 716 46.41 59.38 52.03
C LYS A 716 45.17 59.84 52.74
N GLU A 717 44.38 60.76 52.20
CA GLU A 717 43.25 61.37 52.91
C GLU A 717 41.93 61.31 52.13
N LEU A 718 41.95 61.36 50.80
CA LEU A 718 40.73 61.42 49.96
C LEU A 718 40.30 60.05 49.41
N LEU A 719 41.23 59.27 48.87
CA LEU A 719 40.98 57.96 48.26
C LEU A 719 41.92 56.91 48.87
N LYS A 720 41.71 56.63 50.16
CA LYS A 720 42.50 55.69 50.97
C LYS A 720 42.19 54.24 50.58
N ALA A 721 43.21 53.47 50.20
CA ALA A 721 43.06 52.07 49.79
C ALA A 721 42.53 51.15 50.91
N ASP A 722 42.95 51.36 52.15
CA ASP A 722 42.51 50.59 53.33
C ASP A 722 41.08 50.91 53.78
N SER A 723 40.54 52.06 53.39
CA SER A 723 39.13 52.44 53.61
C SER A 723 38.18 51.97 52.52
N ALA A 724 38.69 51.50 51.37
CA ALA A 724 37.89 51.22 50.18
C ALA A 724 36.76 50.21 50.45
N ALA A 725 37.04 49.19 51.25
CA ALA A 725 36.05 48.18 51.64
C ALA A 725 34.91 48.77 52.51
N GLU A 726 35.23 49.72 53.39
CA GLU A 726 34.25 50.40 54.25
C GLU A 726 33.39 51.38 53.45
N ILE A 727 33.97 52.06 52.45
CA ILE A 727 33.22 52.92 51.52
C ILE A 727 32.21 52.10 50.73
N ILE A 728 32.64 50.97 50.13
CA ILE A 728 31.75 50.10 49.35
C ILE A 728 30.62 49.57 50.24
N GLU A 729 30.92 49.19 51.49
CA GLU A 729 29.89 48.73 52.44
C GLU A 729 28.90 49.83 52.82
N ASN A 730 29.39 51.01 53.20
CA ASN A 730 28.54 52.13 53.59
C ASN A 730 27.67 52.66 52.43
N ASN A 731 28.09 52.43 51.18
CA ASN A 731 27.35 52.80 49.97
C ASN A 731 26.64 51.61 49.30
N ARG A 732 26.63 50.41 49.91
CA ARG A 732 26.08 49.18 49.32
C ARG A 732 24.69 49.38 48.73
N SER A 733 23.76 49.92 49.53
CA SER A 733 22.37 50.14 49.10
C SER A 733 22.29 51.10 47.91
N GLN A 734 23.08 52.17 47.92
CA GLN A 734 23.11 53.12 46.81
C GLN A 734 23.70 52.51 45.53
N ILE A 735 24.75 51.69 45.65
CA ILE A 735 25.35 50.95 44.53
C ILE A 735 24.32 49.99 43.93
N LYS A 736 23.64 49.21 44.79
CA LYS A 736 22.58 48.28 44.38
C LYS A 736 21.47 48.99 43.61
N GLU A 737 20.85 50.01 44.21
CA GLU A 737 19.73 50.75 43.59
C GLU A 737 20.15 51.44 42.29
N THR A 738 21.39 51.92 42.19
CA THR A 738 21.90 52.52 40.96
C THR A 738 22.02 51.49 39.84
N ILE A 739 22.63 50.33 40.11
CA ILE A 739 22.82 49.30 39.08
C ILE A 739 21.47 48.69 38.68
N LEU A 740 20.58 48.42 39.64
CA LEU A 740 19.21 47.98 39.34
C LEU A 740 18.48 49.02 38.49
N GLY A 741 18.55 50.30 38.88
CA GLY A 741 17.92 51.38 38.14
C GLY A 741 18.44 51.50 36.70
N TYR A 742 19.72 51.20 36.44
CA TYR A 742 20.28 51.18 35.09
C TYR A 742 19.63 50.08 34.22
N PHE A 743 19.52 48.85 34.72
CA PHE A 743 18.87 47.77 33.97
C PHE A 743 17.35 47.96 33.86
N GLU A 744 16.69 48.45 34.91
CA GLU A 744 15.25 48.76 34.89
C GLU A 744 14.91 49.87 33.89
N GLN A 745 15.73 50.94 33.80
CA GLN A 745 15.52 52.04 32.84
C GLN A 745 15.66 51.61 31.38
N ASN A 746 16.46 50.57 31.13
CA ASN A 746 16.68 49.99 29.81
C ASN A 746 15.88 48.68 29.59
N ASP A 747 14.83 48.43 30.39
CA ASP A 747 13.99 47.21 30.35
C ASP A 747 14.79 45.90 30.20
N TYR A 748 15.94 45.82 30.88
CA TYR A 748 16.86 44.68 30.86
C TYR A 748 17.41 44.29 29.48
N GLN A 749 17.25 45.12 28.44
CA GLN A 749 17.69 44.81 27.07
C GLN A 749 19.17 44.42 27.00
N HIS A 750 20.03 45.19 27.68
CA HIS A 750 21.46 44.93 27.72
C HIS A 750 21.83 43.57 28.36
N PHE A 751 21.00 43.01 29.24
CA PHE A 751 21.20 41.66 29.77
C PHE A 751 20.96 40.60 28.71
N PHE A 752 19.89 40.73 27.91
CA PHE A 752 19.58 39.78 26.85
C PHE A 752 20.50 39.94 25.63
N ASP A 753 20.99 41.15 25.35
CA ASP A 753 22.02 41.39 24.33
C ASP A 753 23.31 40.63 24.65
N LEU A 754 23.71 40.59 25.93
CA LEU A 754 24.87 39.77 26.34
C LEU A 754 24.66 38.27 26.09
N ILE A 755 23.43 37.75 26.26
CA ILE A 755 23.11 36.35 25.95
C ILE A 755 23.19 36.11 24.43
N LYS A 756 22.66 37.04 23.61
CA LYS A 756 22.70 36.96 22.15
C LYS A 756 24.13 37.03 21.61
N ASP A 757 24.94 37.96 22.11
CA ASP A 757 26.33 38.15 21.68
C ASP A 757 27.24 36.98 22.05
N ASN A 758 26.85 36.17 23.04
CA ASN A 758 27.59 34.99 23.51
C ASN A 758 26.91 33.66 23.12
N ASN A 759 25.97 33.68 22.16
CA ASN A 759 25.20 32.51 21.75
C ASN A 759 26.04 31.28 21.35
N GLU A 760 27.11 31.45 20.58
CA GLU A 760 28.00 30.38 20.11
C GLU A 760 28.73 29.73 21.29
N PHE A 761 29.16 30.56 22.24
CA PHE A 761 29.81 30.10 23.46
C PHE A 761 28.83 29.30 24.32
N LEU A 762 27.63 29.84 24.56
CA LEU A 762 26.58 29.17 25.34
C LEU A 762 26.14 27.87 24.67
N ALA A 763 26.03 27.83 23.34
CA ALA A 763 25.73 26.62 22.59
C ALA A 763 26.79 25.52 22.79
N ALA A 764 28.08 25.90 22.80
CA ALA A 764 29.17 24.96 23.06
C ALA A 764 29.12 24.36 24.47
N GLU A 765 28.79 25.18 25.49
CA GLU A 765 28.64 24.71 26.86
C GLU A 765 27.43 23.79 27.04
N VAL A 766 26.27 24.18 26.47
CA VAL A 766 25.06 23.35 26.48
C VAL A 766 25.33 22.00 25.81
N PHE A 767 26.00 22.00 24.65
CA PHE A 767 26.37 20.77 23.96
C PHE A 767 27.33 19.90 24.81
N ALA A 768 28.36 20.50 25.40
CA ALA A 768 29.32 19.79 26.24
C ALA A 768 28.65 19.15 27.46
N LYS A 769 27.68 19.83 28.08
CA LYS A 769 26.91 19.28 29.20
C LYS A 769 25.93 18.21 28.78
N ILE A 770 25.27 18.34 27.64
CA ILE A 770 24.41 17.28 27.09
C ILE A 770 25.24 16.02 26.83
N ASP A 771 26.42 16.17 26.23
CA ASP A 771 27.33 15.05 25.95
C ASP A 771 27.85 14.39 27.25
N GLU A 772 28.23 15.20 28.25
CA GLU A 772 28.61 14.71 29.59
C GLU A 772 27.47 13.96 30.27
N ILE A 773 26.24 14.47 30.20
CA ILE A 773 25.05 13.81 30.76
C ILE A 773 24.84 12.46 30.07
N ILE A 774 24.86 12.40 28.73
CA ILE A 774 24.67 11.16 27.95
C ILE A 774 25.68 10.09 28.37
N LEU A 775 26.95 10.47 28.54
CA LEU A 775 28.04 9.53 28.91
C LEU A 775 27.96 9.05 30.37
N ASN A 776 27.39 9.86 31.26
CA ASN A 776 27.34 9.62 32.71
C ASN A 776 26.03 9.00 33.21
N LEU A 777 25.05 8.73 32.34
CA LEU A 777 23.81 8.03 32.73
C LEU A 777 24.14 6.69 33.40
N ASP A 778 23.62 6.51 34.63
CA ASP A 778 23.77 5.29 35.41
C ASP A 778 22.60 4.31 35.17
N SER A 779 22.65 3.12 35.79
CA SER A 779 21.60 2.11 35.62
C SER A 779 20.23 2.56 36.14
N ASP A 780 20.19 3.41 37.16
CA ASP A 780 18.95 3.91 37.75
C ASP A 780 18.31 4.96 36.82
N ASP A 781 19.13 5.82 36.19
CA ASP A 781 18.71 6.76 35.16
C ASP A 781 18.18 6.04 33.92
N LEU A 782 18.90 5.03 33.44
CA LEU A 782 18.47 4.21 32.30
C LEU A 782 17.13 3.51 32.60
N THR A 783 16.96 2.98 33.82
CA THR A 783 15.70 2.35 34.24
C THR A 783 14.54 3.35 34.26
N ARG A 784 14.76 4.59 34.70
CA ARG A 784 13.75 5.67 34.68
C ARG A 784 13.37 6.10 33.26
N LEU A 785 14.31 6.05 32.31
CA LEU A 785 14.06 6.41 30.91
C LEU A 785 13.29 5.33 30.15
N LYS A 786 13.55 4.04 30.43
CA LYS A 786 12.96 2.90 29.70
C LYS A 786 11.44 2.90 29.70
N GLY A 787 10.79 3.06 30.86
CA GLY A 787 9.34 2.94 30.98
C GLY A 787 8.56 3.93 30.11
N PRO A 788 8.78 5.25 30.30
CA PRO A 788 8.13 6.29 29.47
C PRO A 788 8.51 6.19 27.99
N PHE A 789 9.77 5.90 27.66
CA PHE A 789 10.22 5.71 26.29
C PHE A 789 9.46 4.56 25.61
N ASN A 790 9.39 3.40 26.28
CA ASN A 790 8.67 2.24 25.78
C ASN A 790 7.18 2.54 25.60
N GLN A 791 6.55 3.25 26.54
CA GLN A 791 5.15 3.63 26.42
C GLN A 791 4.89 4.55 25.21
N LYS A 792 5.73 5.58 25.01
CA LYS A 792 5.60 6.50 23.88
C LYS A 792 5.89 5.83 22.55
N LEU A 793 6.93 5.00 22.48
CA LEU A 793 7.22 4.20 21.30
C LEU A 793 6.06 3.24 21.00
N ASN A 794 5.39 2.67 22.01
CA ASN A 794 4.24 1.78 21.83
C ASN A 794 3.07 2.55 21.22
N GLN A 795 2.78 3.74 21.73
CA GLN A 795 1.74 4.62 21.19
C GLN A 795 2.05 5.07 19.76
N PHE A 796 3.32 5.38 19.46
CA PHE A 796 3.76 5.74 18.11
C PHE A 796 3.62 4.56 17.15
N LEU A 797 4.10 3.38 17.55
CA LEU A 797 3.98 2.16 16.75
C LEU A 797 2.52 1.80 16.51
N ASP A 798 1.67 1.80 17.53
CA ASP A 798 0.22 1.53 17.41
C ASP A 798 -0.45 2.50 16.42
N LYS A 799 -0.17 3.80 16.55
CA LYS A 799 -0.64 4.81 15.60
C LYS A 799 -0.16 4.54 14.18
N LYS A 800 1.12 4.19 13.98
CA LYS A 800 1.66 3.92 12.63
C LYS A 800 1.12 2.63 12.03
N LEU A 801 1.09 1.56 12.81
CA LEU A 801 0.58 0.25 12.39
C LEU A 801 -0.89 0.33 12.00
N SER A 802 -1.69 1.16 12.68
CA SER A 802 -3.08 1.43 12.30
C SER A 802 -3.24 2.09 10.92
N GLN A 803 -2.21 2.79 10.45
CA GLN A 803 -2.18 3.48 9.16
C GLN A 803 -1.55 2.63 8.04
N ILE A 804 -0.81 1.57 8.37
CA ILE A 804 -0.14 0.72 7.37
C ILE A 804 -1.17 -0.06 6.54
N ASN A 805 -1.05 0.07 5.23
CA ASN A 805 -1.74 -0.81 4.28
C ASN A 805 -0.81 -1.97 3.90
N PHE A 806 -0.90 -3.09 4.64
CA PHE A 806 -0.01 -4.24 4.41
C PHE A 806 -0.19 -4.83 3.00
N VAL A 807 -1.35 -4.64 2.36
CA VAL A 807 -1.60 -5.07 0.98
C VAL A 807 -0.71 -4.32 0.00
N GLU A 808 -0.71 -2.99 0.08
CA GLU A 808 0.05 -2.11 -0.81
C GLU A 808 1.55 -2.35 -0.64
N MET A 809 2.02 -2.40 0.61
CA MET A 809 3.40 -2.77 0.91
C MET A 809 3.79 -4.14 0.37
N SER A 810 2.91 -5.14 0.47
CA SER A 810 3.19 -6.48 -0.05
C SER A 810 3.25 -6.46 -1.57
N LYS A 811 2.31 -5.77 -2.24
CA LYS A 811 2.28 -5.66 -3.71
C LYS A 811 3.53 -4.94 -4.24
N ASP A 812 3.94 -3.84 -3.61
CA ASP A 812 5.16 -3.11 -4.00
C ASP A 812 6.41 -3.97 -3.79
N TYR A 813 6.50 -4.67 -2.64
CA TYR A 813 7.62 -5.55 -2.36
C TYR A 813 7.75 -6.69 -3.39
N PHE A 814 6.62 -7.32 -3.75
CA PHE A 814 6.59 -8.39 -4.74
C PHE A 814 6.83 -7.91 -6.18
N ALA A 815 6.58 -6.63 -6.48
CA ALA A 815 6.88 -6.05 -7.78
C ALA A 815 8.38 -5.77 -7.98
N ASP A 816 9.08 -5.39 -6.90
CA ASP A 816 10.46 -4.90 -6.98
C ASP A 816 11.53 -5.94 -6.59
N ASN A 817 11.16 -7.13 -6.10
CA ASN A 817 12.11 -8.12 -5.57
C ASN A 817 11.90 -9.53 -6.15
N GLU A 818 12.98 -10.19 -6.55
CA GLU A 818 12.99 -11.63 -6.86
C GLU A 818 12.85 -12.44 -5.56
N LEU A 819 11.80 -13.25 -5.45
CA LEU A 819 11.53 -14.08 -4.27
C LEU A 819 12.24 -15.43 -4.40
N ASP A 820 13.24 -15.75 -3.59
CA ASP A 820 13.88 -17.07 -3.63
C ASP A 820 13.01 -18.18 -3.00
N PHE A 821 12.32 -18.95 -3.84
CA PHE A 821 11.55 -20.14 -3.41
C PHE A 821 12.29 -21.48 -3.55
N SER A 822 13.60 -21.49 -3.81
CA SER A 822 14.38 -22.72 -4.04
C SER A 822 14.23 -23.75 -2.90
N GLY A 823 14.23 -23.29 -1.65
CA GLY A 823 14.02 -24.15 -0.48
C GLY A 823 12.60 -24.72 -0.34
N LEU A 824 11.58 -24.03 -0.87
CA LEU A 824 10.19 -24.51 -0.92
C LEU A 824 10.03 -25.56 -2.02
N GLN A 825 10.59 -25.31 -3.20
CA GLN A 825 10.61 -26.23 -4.35
C GLN A 825 11.11 -27.62 -3.92
N ASP A 826 12.30 -27.70 -3.30
CA ASP A 826 12.90 -28.98 -2.91
C ASP A 826 12.01 -29.78 -1.94
N ARG A 827 11.32 -29.08 -1.05
CA ARG A 827 10.37 -29.68 -0.08
C ARG A 827 9.09 -30.15 -0.75
N LEU A 828 8.56 -29.43 -1.73
CA LEU A 828 7.39 -29.83 -2.50
C LEU A 828 7.72 -31.06 -3.37
N ILE A 829 8.82 -30.99 -4.11
CA ILE A 829 9.31 -32.07 -4.99
C ILE A 829 9.60 -33.35 -4.21
N SER A 830 10.20 -33.26 -3.02
CA SER A 830 10.53 -34.44 -2.19
C SER A 830 9.30 -35.13 -1.58
N LYS A 831 8.19 -34.40 -1.41
CA LYS A 831 6.92 -34.96 -0.92
C LYS A 831 5.98 -35.41 -2.03
N LEU A 832 6.29 -35.08 -3.28
CA LEU A 832 5.49 -35.41 -4.45
C LEU A 832 5.63 -36.89 -4.82
N ASP A 833 4.52 -37.62 -4.71
CA ASP A 833 4.43 -38.99 -5.17
C ASP A 833 3.11 -39.20 -5.91
N LEU A 834 3.12 -40.14 -6.86
CA LEU A 834 1.97 -40.42 -7.71
C LEU A 834 0.74 -40.85 -6.90
N SER A 835 0.92 -41.53 -5.76
CA SER A 835 -0.17 -42.04 -4.92
C SER A 835 -0.96 -40.91 -4.25
N LYS A 836 -0.28 -39.85 -3.80
CA LYS A 836 -0.94 -38.66 -3.23
C LYS A 836 -1.71 -37.88 -4.29
N ILE A 837 -1.20 -37.82 -5.50
CA ILE A 837 -1.87 -37.17 -6.63
C ILE A 837 -3.15 -37.93 -6.98
N ILE A 838 -3.06 -39.27 -7.04
CA ILE A 838 -4.24 -40.12 -7.25
C ILE A 838 -5.29 -39.92 -6.16
N LYS A 839 -4.86 -39.80 -4.89
CA LYS A 839 -5.77 -39.48 -3.78
C LYS A 839 -6.37 -38.07 -3.89
N ALA A 840 -5.61 -37.10 -4.38
CA ALA A 840 -6.07 -35.72 -4.55
C ALA A 840 -7.02 -35.55 -5.74
N ALA A 841 -6.83 -36.33 -6.81
CA ALA A 841 -7.71 -36.36 -7.97
C ALA A 841 -9.04 -37.07 -7.71
N GLY A 842 -9.12 -37.90 -6.66
CA GLY A 842 -10.36 -38.54 -6.25
C GLY A 842 -11.21 -37.64 -5.36
N GLY A 843 -12.51 -37.61 -5.59
CA GLY A 843 -13.43 -36.72 -4.91
C GLY A 843 -14.77 -36.58 -5.63
N LYS A 844 -15.64 -35.75 -5.08
CA LYS A 844 -16.88 -35.32 -5.74
C LYS A 844 -16.65 -33.90 -6.24
N PHE A 845 -17.02 -33.69 -7.49
CA PHE A 845 -16.84 -32.44 -8.22
C PHE A 845 -18.20 -32.07 -8.79
N ASP A 846 -18.60 -30.81 -8.67
CA ASP A 846 -19.84 -30.29 -9.24
C ASP A 846 -19.53 -29.64 -10.60
N PHE A 847 -20.38 -29.86 -11.61
CA PHE A 847 -20.18 -29.42 -13.00
C PHE A 847 -21.43 -28.71 -13.48
N GLU A 848 -21.29 -27.47 -13.93
CA GLU A 848 -22.37 -26.77 -14.62
C GLU A 848 -22.13 -26.81 -16.14
N LEU A 849 -23.06 -27.39 -16.90
CA LEU A 849 -23.08 -27.31 -18.35
C LEU A 849 -23.93 -26.11 -18.77
N ASN A 850 -23.27 -25.10 -19.34
CA ASN A 850 -23.93 -23.90 -19.84
C ASN A 850 -24.36 -24.04 -21.32
N SER A 851 -25.12 -23.07 -21.81
CA SER A 851 -25.70 -23.13 -23.16
C SER A 851 -24.67 -23.17 -24.29
N ALA A 852 -23.54 -22.47 -24.13
CA ALA A 852 -22.43 -22.53 -25.09
C ALA A 852 -21.75 -23.90 -25.12
N GLN A 853 -21.59 -24.54 -23.97
CA GLN A 853 -21.00 -25.88 -23.86
C GLN A 853 -21.96 -26.96 -24.39
N LEU A 854 -23.26 -26.86 -24.09
CA LEU A 854 -24.28 -27.73 -24.67
C LEU A 854 -24.32 -27.61 -26.20
N LYS A 855 -24.15 -26.40 -26.73
CA LYS A 855 -24.04 -26.16 -28.17
C LYS A 855 -22.84 -26.86 -28.80
N ASN A 856 -21.65 -26.71 -28.22
CA ASN A 856 -20.45 -27.41 -28.68
C ASN A 856 -20.60 -28.93 -28.59
N LEU A 857 -21.27 -29.41 -27.53
CA LEU A 857 -21.58 -30.82 -27.37
C LEU A 857 -22.45 -31.30 -28.54
N LEU A 858 -23.59 -30.65 -28.82
CA LEU A 858 -24.52 -31.02 -29.89
C LEU A 858 -23.93 -30.97 -31.31
N GLN A 859 -22.89 -30.16 -31.55
CA GLN A 859 -22.14 -30.13 -32.81
C GLN A 859 -21.17 -31.32 -32.98
N ASN A 860 -21.01 -32.15 -31.94
CA ASN A 860 -20.16 -33.33 -32.00
C ASN A 860 -20.86 -34.46 -32.74
N LYS A 861 -20.34 -34.82 -33.92
CA LYS A 861 -20.88 -35.89 -34.76
C LYS A 861 -21.00 -37.27 -34.11
N GLU A 862 -20.27 -37.55 -33.03
CA GLU A 862 -20.46 -38.82 -32.28
C GLU A 862 -21.84 -38.92 -31.62
N LEU A 863 -22.57 -37.81 -31.52
CA LEU A 863 -23.96 -37.77 -31.05
C LEU A 863 -24.96 -38.10 -32.16
N TYR A 864 -24.57 -38.14 -33.44
CA TYR A 864 -25.49 -38.41 -34.54
C TYR A 864 -26.17 -39.79 -34.43
N PRO A 865 -25.47 -40.87 -34.01
CA PRO A 865 -26.13 -42.14 -33.69
C PRO A 865 -27.16 -42.05 -32.57
N PHE A 866 -27.08 -41.07 -31.66
CA PHE A 866 -28.09 -40.83 -30.63
C PHE A 866 -29.28 -40.03 -31.20
N MET A 867 -29.00 -39.03 -32.05
CA MET A 867 -30.01 -38.20 -32.70
C MET A 867 -31.04 -39.02 -33.49
N LYS A 868 -30.67 -40.16 -34.08
CA LYS A 868 -31.61 -41.01 -34.83
C LYS A 868 -32.76 -41.60 -33.98
N PHE A 869 -32.61 -41.69 -32.66
CA PHE A 869 -33.65 -42.14 -31.74
C PHE A 869 -34.55 -40.99 -31.27
N ILE A 870 -34.02 -39.76 -31.31
CA ILE A 870 -34.73 -38.54 -30.89
C ILE A 870 -35.54 -37.94 -32.03
N ILE A 871 -34.98 -37.93 -33.25
CA ILE A 871 -35.59 -37.32 -34.43
C ILE A 871 -37.02 -37.83 -34.72
N PRO A 872 -37.32 -39.14 -34.64
CA PRO A 872 -38.68 -39.65 -34.90
C PRO A 872 -39.72 -39.08 -33.92
N GLU A 873 -39.37 -38.95 -32.64
CA GLU A 873 -40.25 -38.42 -31.60
C GLU A 873 -40.50 -36.91 -31.79
N LEU A 874 -39.47 -36.14 -32.18
CA LEU A 874 -39.58 -34.71 -32.43
C LEU A 874 -40.42 -34.36 -33.68
N LEU A 875 -40.51 -35.28 -34.64
CA LEU A 875 -41.22 -35.09 -35.91
C LEU A 875 -42.61 -35.74 -35.92
N ASN A 876 -43.21 -35.98 -34.75
CA ASN A 876 -44.52 -36.61 -34.58
C ASN A 876 -45.68 -35.77 -35.17
N THR A 877 -45.79 -35.82 -36.50
CA THR A 877 -46.75 -35.05 -37.28
C THR A 877 -47.31 -35.89 -38.42
N ASP A 878 -48.61 -35.73 -38.65
CA ASP A 878 -49.33 -36.30 -39.79
C ASP A 878 -48.88 -35.59 -41.07
N LEU A 879 -47.86 -36.10 -41.74
CA LEU A 879 -47.56 -35.65 -43.09
C LEU A 879 -48.56 -36.30 -44.05
N ASN A 880 -49.48 -35.48 -44.57
CA ASN A 880 -50.35 -35.88 -45.67
C ASN A 880 -49.50 -36.12 -46.94
N TYR A 881 -48.98 -37.34 -47.08
CA TYR A 881 -48.38 -37.85 -48.30
C TYR A 881 -49.38 -38.82 -48.93
N ASP A 882 -49.82 -38.49 -50.15
CA ASP A 882 -50.75 -39.32 -50.91
C ASP A 882 -50.03 -40.56 -51.46
N PHE A 883 -49.77 -41.50 -50.55
CA PHE A 883 -49.08 -42.75 -50.85
C PHE A 883 -49.87 -43.57 -51.87
N GLN A 884 -51.21 -43.51 -51.83
CA GLN A 884 -52.11 -44.13 -52.79
C GLN A 884 -51.89 -43.59 -54.21
N ALA A 885 -51.93 -42.27 -54.41
CA ALA A 885 -51.69 -41.66 -55.71
C ALA A 885 -50.28 -41.96 -56.24
N ARG A 886 -49.29 -42.04 -55.34
CA ARG A 886 -47.92 -42.39 -55.73
C ARG A 886 -47.77 -43.86 -56.13
N LEU A 887 -48.32 -44.77 -55.35
CA LEU A 887 -48.32 -46.20 -55.63
C LEU A 887 -49.00 -46.46 -56.99
N ARG A 888 -50.15 -45.80 -57.23
CA ARG A 888 -50.85 -45.79 -58.51
C ARG A 888 -49.94 -45.32 -59.64
N GLN A 889 -49.32 -44.15 -59.51
CA GLN A 889 -48.43 -43.62 -60.53
C GLN A 889 -47.32 -44.63 -60.90
N ILE A 890 -46.77 -45.33 -59.91
CA ILE A 890 -45.75 -46.37 -60.13
C ILE A 890 -46.33 -47.58 -60.86
N LEU A 891 -47.48 -48.08 -60.44
CA LEU A 891 -48.17 -49.21 -61.06
C LEU A 891 -48.61 -48.89 -62.51
N GLU A 892 -49.07 -47.66 -62.78
CA GLU A 892 -49.42 -47.18 -64.11
C GLU A 892 -48.20 -46.99 -65.01
N THR A 893 -47.15 -46.33 -64.50
CA THR A 893 -45.92 -46.04 -65.28
C THR A 893 -45.18 -47.32 -65.65
N ASN A 894 -45.26 -48.36 -64.80
CA ASN A 894 -44.60 -49.64 -65.01
C ASN A 894 -45.59 -50.75 -65.44
N SER A 895 -46.73 -50.39 -66.03
CA SER A 895 -47.80 -51.35 -66.37
C SER A 895 -47.31 -52.54 -67.19
N GLU A 896 -46.40 -52.34 -68.15
CA GLU A 896 -45.86 -53.42 -68.99
C GLU A 896 -45.07 -54.44 -68.18
N TYR A 897 -44.25 -53.96 -67.23
CA TYR A 897 -43.47 -54.83 -66.35
C TYR A 897 -44.39 -55.69 -65.47
N PHE A 898 -45.42 -55.08 -64.87
CA PHE A 898 -46.36 -55.82 -64.03
C PHE A 898 -47.25 -56.77 -64.84
N LEU A 899 -47.59 -56.42 -66.08
CA LEU A 899 -48.30 -57.32 -66.98
C LEU A 899 -47.45 -58.55 -67.34
N ASP A 900 -46.15 -58.36 -67.62
CA ASP A 900 -45.22 -59.47 -67.85
C ASP A 900 -45.08 -60.37 -66.61
N GLN A 901 -44.97 -59.76 -65.42
CA GLN A 901 -44.94 -60.53 -64.17
C GLN A 901 -46.25 -61.31 -63.94
N GLY A 902 -47.41 -60.76 -64.30
CA GLY A 902 -48.70 -61.45 -64.25
C GLY A 902 -48.76 -62.65 -65.19
N ILE A 903 -48.24 -62.50 -66.42
CA ILE A 903 -48.14 -63.61 -67.39
C ILE A 903 -47.19 -64.70 -66.89
N ASP A 904 -46.00 -64.32 -66.40
CA ASP A 904 -45.03 -65.26 -65.83
C ASP A 904 -45.60 -65.98 -64.60
N LEU A 905 -46.45 -65.33 -63.82
CA LEU A 905 -47.15 -65.94 -62.69
C LEU A 905 -48.14 -67.02 -63.18
N ILE A 906 -48.93 -66.73 -64.22
CA ILE A 906 -49.84 -67.72 -64.85
C ILE A 906 -49.03 -68.93 -65.36
N ASP A 907 -47.90 -68.69 -66.01
CA ASP A 907 -46.97 -69.73 -66.45
C ASP A 907 -46.41 -70.55 -65.29
N SER A 908 -46.08 -69.92 -64.16
CA SER A 908 -45.57 -70.62 -62.98
C SER A 908 -46.60 -71.58 -62.36
N GLN A 909 -47.90 -71.36 -62.61
CA GLN A 909 -49.00 -72.18 -62.09
C GLN A 909 -49.52 -73.23 -63.09
N GLN A 910 -48.77 -73.49 -64.17
CA GLN A 910 -49.08 -74.46 -65.24
C GLN A 910 -49.72 -75.77 -64.74
N GLN A 911 -49.06 -76.48 -63.82
CA GLN A 911 -49.53 -77.77 -63.32
C GLN A 911 -50.85 -77.67 -62.54
N LYS A 912 -51.05 -76.60 -61.77
CA LYS A 912 -52.29 -76.42 -61.00
C LYS A 912 -53.44 -76.08 -61.94
N ILE A 913 -53.25 -75.13 -62.85
CA ILE A 913 -54.27 -74.72 -63.81
C ILE A 913 -54.66 -75.89 -64.72
N ALA A 914 -53.71 -76.72 -65.13
CA ALA A 914 -53.96 -77.94 -65.88
C ALA A 914 -54.87 -78.95 -65.15
N GLN A 915 -54.67 -79.12 -63.84
CA GLN A 915 -55.54 -79.97 -63.03
C GLN A 915 -56.97 -79.43 -62.95
N LEU A 916 -57.14 -78.10 -62.97
CA LEU A 916 -58.42 -77.42 -62.86
C LEU A 916 -59.24 -77.46 -64.15
N ILE A 917 -58.58 -77.56 -65.30
CA ILE A 917 -59.22 -77.70 -66.61
C ILE A 917 -59.95 -79.07 -66.77
N ASN A 918 -59.77 -80.00 -65.81
CA ASN A 918 -60.53 -81.24 -65.61
C ASN A 918 -61.09 -81.93 -66.87
N PHE A 919 -60.21 -82.62 -67.61
CA PHE A 919 -60.59 -83.43 -68.77
C PHE A 919 -61.36 -84.72 -68.44
N LYS A 920 -61.92 -84.86 -67.23
CA LYS A 920 -62.64 -86.07 -66.73
C LYS A 920 -61.91 -87.39 -67.02
N LYS A 921 -60.58 -87.37 -66.97
CA LYS A 921 -59.71 -88.48 -67.42
C LYS A 921 -60.06 -89.81 -66.74
N ASP A 922 -60.30 -89.77 -65.43
CA ASP A 922 -60.59 -90.95 -64.62
C ASP A 922 -62.00 -91.50 -64.87
N GLU A 923 -62.97 -90.61 -65.12
CA GLU A 923 -64.36 -90.94 -65.43
C GLU A 923 -64.47 -91.56 -66.84
N ILE A 924 -63.72 -91.04 -67.81
CA ILE A 924 -63.62 -91.63 -69.16
C ILE A 924 -62.98 -93.03 -69.09
N ILE A 925 -61.97 -93.22 -68.24
CA ILE A 925 -61.35 -94.53 -68.01
C ILE A 925 -62.33 -95.52 -67.36
N GLU A 926 -63.04 -95.11 -66.31
CA GLU A 926 -64.06 -95.93 -65.62
C GLU A 926 -65.17 -96.36 -66.60
N ALA A 927 -65.72 -95.42 -67.36
CA ALA A 927 -66.72 -95.71 -68.39
C ALA A 927 -66.22 -96.72 -69.44
N GLU A 928 -64.94 -96.65 -69.82
CA GLU A 928 -64.35 -97.55 -70.80
C GLU A 928 -64.00 -98.94 -70.23
N LYS A 929 -63.73 -99.05 -68.92
CA LYS A 929 -63.59 -100.36 -68.22
C LYS A 929 -64.92 -101.12 -68.12
N GLU A 930 -66.03 -100.42 -67.95
CA GLU A 930 -67.34 -101.04 -67.76
C GLU A 930 -67.93 -101.62 -69.06
N LYS A 931 -67.57 -101.07 -70.21
CA LYS A 931 -68.13 -101.41 -71.53
C LYS A 931 -67.78 -102.84 -72.00
N LYS A 932 -68.78 -103.62 -72.41
CA LYS A 932 -68.58 -104.94 -73.05
C LYS A 932 -67.92 -104.76 -74.42
N GLY A 933 -66.63 -105.12 -74.51
CA GLY A 933 -65.79 -104.92 -75.71
C GLY A 933 -64.91 -103.67 -75.66
N GLY A 934 -64.89 -102.95 -74.53
CA GLY A 934 -64.01 -101.79 -74.34
C GLY A 934 -62.53 -102.20 -74.31
N LEU A 935 -61.67 -101.31 -74.81
CA LEU A 935 -60.23 -101.54 -75.01
C LEU A 935 -59.51 -101.98 -73.73
N LEU A 936 -59.98 -101.54 -72.57
CA LEU A 936 -59.35 -101.78 -71.27
C LEU A 936 -59.71 -103.12 -70.63
N LYS A 937 -60.73 -103.84 -71.10
CA LYS A 937 -61.25 -105.04 -70.43
C LYS A 937 -60.55 -106.35 -70.81
N ASN A 938 -59.80 -106.38 -71.93
CA ASN A 938 -59.30 -107.62 -72.55
C ASN A 938 -57.77 -107.72 -72.74
N THR A 939 -56.97 -106.82 -72.16
CA THR A 939 -55.50 -106.86 -72.23
C THR A 939 -54.90 -107.17 -70.85
N LEU A 940 -54.06 -108.21 -70.73
CA LEU A 940 -53.40 -108.63 -69.47
C LEU A 940 -52.36 -107.63 -68.91
N ILE A 941 -52.21 -106.46 -69.55
CA ILE A 941 -51.41 -105.32 -69.12
C ILE A 941 -52.30 -104.06 -69.26
N SER A 942 -53.26 -103.80 -68.36
CA SER A 942 -54.30 -102.77 -68.63
C SER A 942 -54.80 -101.98 -67.41
N GLY A 943 -53.99 -101.02 -67.00
CA GLY A 943 -54.45 -99.93 -66.13
C GLY A 943 -53.33 -98.94 -65.91
N ALA A 944 -52.22 -99.40 -65.32
CA ALA A 944 -51.08 -98.55 -64.96
C ALA A 944 -50.34 -97.94 -66.17
N ILE A 945 -50.09 -98.69 -67.26
CA ILE A 945 -49.43 -98.14 -68.46
C ILE A 945 -50.32 -97.13 -69.17
N TYR A 946 -51.64 -97.36 -69.16
CA TYR A 946 -52.63 -96.47 -69.75
C TYR A 946 -52.78 -95.18 -68.94
N MET A 947 -52.79 -95.29 -67.60
CA MET A 947 -52.79 -94.14 -66.69
C MET A 947 -51.49 -93.33 -66.81
N ALA A 948 -50.33 -93.98 -66.88
CA ALA A 948 -49.06 -93.29 -67.08
C ALA A 948 -48.98 -92.57 -68.43
N ASP A 949 -49.49 -93.17 -69.52
CA ASP A 949 -49.56 -92.51 -70.83
C ASP A 949 -50.58 -91.35 -70.85
N LEU A 950 -51.63 -91.43 -70.03
CA LEU A 950 -52.65 -90.40 -69.91
C LEU A 950 -52.19 -89.22 -69.06
N ASP A 951 -51.45 -89.48 -67.98
CA ASP A 951 -50.77 -88.44 -67.21
C ASP A 951 -49.73 -87.74 -68.08
N GLU A 952 -48.91 -88.51 -68.82
CA GLU A 952 -47.95 -87.98 -69.81
C GLU A 952 -48.66 -87.19 -70.93
N PHE A 953 -49.86 -87.59 -71.33
CA PHE A 953 -50.68 -86.89 -72.32
C PHE A 953 -51.19 -85.56 -71.77
N VAL A 954 -51.77 -85.55 -70.57
CA VAL A 954 -52.26 -84.32 -69.93
C VAL A 954 -51.12 -83.34 -69.68
N ASP A 955 -49.95 -83.82 -69.23
CA ASP A 955 -48.76 -82.99 -69.04
C ASP A 955 -48.24 -82.40 -70.36
N SER A 956 -48.24 -83.19 -71.44
CA SER A 956 -47.79 -82.73 -72.76
C SER A 956 -48.77 -81.74 -73.40
N VAL A 957 -50.08 -82.00 -73.27
CA VAL A 957 -51.14 -81.05 -73.67
C VAL A 957 -50.98 -79.76 -72.87
N THR A 958 -50.80 -79.84 -71.56
CA THR A 958 -50.57 -78.68 -70.69
C THR A 958 -49.38 -77.86 -71.17
N ALA A 959 -48.24 -78.51 -71.43
CA ALA A 959 -47.06 -77.81 -71.92
C ALA A 959 -47.31 -77.11 -73.26
N ARG A 960 -48.09 -77.72 -74.18
CA ARG A 960 -48.46 -77.09 -75.46
C ARG A 960 -49.44 -75.94 -75.30
N VAL A 961 -50.47 -76.11 -74.47
CA VAL A 961 -51.47 -75.08 -74.16
C VAL A 961 -50.77 -73.84 -73.63
N PHE A 962 -49.94 -74.00 -72.60
CA PHE A 962 -49.25 -72.86 -72.00
C PHE A 962 -48.18 -72.25 -72.91
N LYS A 963 -47.50 -73.06 -73.72
CA LYS A 963 -46.61 -72.54 -74.75
C LYS A 963 -47.36 -71.65 -75.76
N ARG A 964 -48.50 -72.10 -76.28
CA ARG A 964 -49.34 -71.29 -77.19
C ARG A 964 -49.96 -70.10 -76.49
N LEU A 965 -50.38 -70.25 -75.23
CA LEU A 965 -50.88 -69.12 -74.43
C LEU A 965 -49.81 -68.02 -74.34
N ARG A 966 -48.56 -68.39 -74.06
CA ARG A 966 -47.45 -67.44 -73.92
C ARG A 966 -46.98 -66.85 -75.24
N GLU A 967 -46.75 -67.69 -76.25
CA GLU A 967 -46.12 -67.28 -77.52
C GLU A 967 -47.11 -66.68 -78.52
N GLU A 968 -48.40 -67.05 -78.43
CA GLU A 968 -49.43 -66.64 -79.38
C GLU A 968 -50.51 -65.79 -78.69
N TYR A 969 -51.27 -66.37 -77.76
CA TYR A 969 -52.49 -65.75 -77.20
C TYR A 969 -52.21 -64.46 -76.42
N PHE A 970 -51.29 -64.48 -75.43
CA PHE A 970 -50.98 -63.30 -74.61
C PHE A 970 -50.27 -62.20 -75.41
N VAL A 971 -49.55 -62.56 -76.48
CA VAL A 971 -48.94 -61.60 -77.41
C VAL A 971 -50.01 -60.93 -78.26
N GLU A 972 -50.94 -61.69 -78.83
CA GLU A 972 -52.04 -61.16 -79.64
C GLU A 972 -53.02 -60.32 -78.81
N LYS A 973 -53.39 -60.81 -77.63
CA LYS A 973 -54.36 -60.17 -76.71
C LYS A 973 -53.73 -59.16 -75.77
N ARG A 974 -52.46 -58.78 -75.98
CA ARG A 974 -51.69 -57.88 -75.10
C ARG A 974 -52.43 -56.57 -74.77
N SER A 975 -53.03 -55.93 -75.78
CA SER A 975 -53.78 -54.68 -75.57
C SER A 975 -55.00 -54.89 -74.66
N ARG A 976 -55.66 -56.04 -74.77
CA ARG A 976 -56.83 -56.39 -73.97
C ARG A 976 -56.46 -56.75 -72.53
N LEU A 977 -55.35 -57.47 -72.34
CA LEU A 977 -54.78 -57.74 -71.02
C LEU A 977 -54.35 -56.44 -70.33
N LYS A 978 -53.82 -55.48 -71.09
CA LYS A 978 -53.50 -54.14 -70.59
C LYS A 978 -54.74 -53.34 -70.18
N GLU A 979 -55.84 -53.44 -70.93
CA GLU A 979 -57.14 -52.88 -70.51
C GLU A 979 -57.65 -53.54 -69.23
N LEU A 980 -57.56 -54.87 -69.11
CA LEU A 980 -57.89 -55.57 -67.87
C LEU A 980 -57.01 -55.07 -66.71
N TYR A 981 -55.70 -54.96 -66.91
CA TYR A 981 -54.78 -54.43 -65.90
C TYR A 981 -55.19 -53.03 -65.42
N PHE A 982 -55.53 -52.11 -66.32
CA PHE A 982 -55.98 -50.78 -65.91
C PHE A 982 -57.35 -50.78 -65.24
N LYS A 983 -58.27 -51.67 -65.62
CA LYS A 983 -59.52 -51.85 -64.88
C LYS A 983 -59.30 -52.41 -63.48
N LEU A 984 -58.38 -53.37 -63.34
CA LEU A 984 -57.96 -53.89 -62.04
C LEU A 984 -57.29 -52.80 -61.20
N LEU A 985 -56.54 -51.88 -61.81
CA LEU A 985 -56.04 -50.68 -61.14
C LEU A 985 -57.16 -49.71 -60.76
N GLN A 986 -58.23 -49.58 -61.54
CA GLN A 986 -59.38 -48.74 -61.19
C GLN A 986 -60.17 -49.30 -59.99
N ILE A 987 -60.21 -50.63 -59.85
CA ILE A 987 -60.75 -51.27 -58.63
C ILE A 987 -59.96 -50.83 -57.39
N ILE A 988 -58.65 -50.57 -57.53
CA ILE A 988 -57.80 -50.02 -56.47
C ILE A 988 -58.18 -48.56 -56.14
N ASP A 989 -58.55 -47.75 -57.15
CA ASP A 989 -59.04 -46.38 -56.95
C ASP A 989 -60.41 -46.32 -56.25
N GLU A 990 -61.29 -47.29 -56.54
CA GLU A 990 -62.64 -47.39 -55.96
C GLU A 990 -62.67 -48.17 -54.63
N SER A 991 -61.58 -48.84 -54.27
CA SER A 991 -61.38 -49.38 -52.93
C SER A 991 -60.91 -48.27 -51.98
N GLU A 992 -61.31 -48.35 -50.71
CA GLU A 992 -60.77 -47.52 -49.63
C GLU A 992 -59.29 -47.85 -49.29
N LEU A 993 -58.53 -48.35 -50.27
CA LEU A 993 -57.14 -48.77 -50.11
C LEU A 993 -56.33 -47.58 -49.61
N LEU A 994 -55.90 -47.62 -48.36
CA LEU A 994 -55.20 -46.51 -47.70
C LEU A 994 -55.99 -45.18 -47.75
N SER A 995 -57.33 -45.22 -47.66
CA SER A 995 -58.15 -44.02 -47.69
C SER A 995 -57.87 -43.12 -46.47
N ASN A 996 -57.12 -42.03 -46.69
CA ASN A 996 -56.78 -41.01 -45.69
C ASN A 996 -56.16 -41.52 -44.37
N GLU A 997 -55.53 -42.70 -44.35
CA GLU A 997 -54.63 -43.01 -43.24
C GLU A 997 -53.44 -42.06 -43.33
N LYS A 998 -53.46 -41.05 -42.46
CA LYS A 998 -52.34 -40.17 -42.21
C LYS A 998 -51.20 -41.03 -41.70
N ILE A 999 -50.33 -41.48 -42.60
CA ILE A 999 -49.15 -42.24 -42.19
C ILE A 999 -48.26 -41.26 -41.41
N ALA A 1000 -48.12 -41.49 -40.11
CA ALA A 1000 -47.31 -40.64 -39.27
C ALA A 1000 -45.83 -40.79 -39.68
N LEU A 1001 -45.17 -39.66 -40.00
CA LEU A 1001 -43.76 -39.66 -40.39
C LEU A 1001 -42.88 -40.24 -39.27
N SER A 1002 -43.24 -39.95 -38.01
CA SER A 1002 -42.60 -40.50 -36.82
C SER A 1002 -42.57 -42.02 -36.84
N GLN A 1003 -43.69 -42.69 -37.12
CA GLN A 1003 -43.77 -44.15 -37.17
C GLN A 1003 -42.88 -44.77 -38.25
N LEU A 1004 -42.87 -44.17 -39.46
CA LEU A 1004 -41.99 -44.62 -40.55
C LEU A 1004 -40.50 -44.46 -40.19
N LEU A 1005 -40.13 -43.32 -39.61
CA LEU A 1005 -38.75 -43.05 -39.20
C LEU A 1005 -38.30 -43.91 -38.03
N THR A 1006 -39.18 -44.15 -37.04
CA THR A 1006 -38.92 -45.04 -35.90
C THR A 1006 -38.59 -46.45 -36.40
N ASN A 1007 -39.39 -47.00 -37.32
CA ASN A 1007 -39.15 -48.33 -37.86
C ASN A 1007 -37.92 -48.41 -38.76
N LEU A 1008 -37.69 -47.38 -39.57
CA LEU A 1008 -36.46 -47.28 -40.36
C LEU A 1008 -35.23 -47.25 -39.42
N SER A 1009 -35.31 -46.53 -38.29
CA SER A 1009 -34.24 -46.48 -37.30
C SER A 1009 -34.07 -47.78 -36.51
N ALA A 1010 -35.13 -48.58 -36.37
CA ALA A 1010 -35.11 -49.89 -35.71
C ALA A 1010 -34.50 -50.99 -36.59
N SER A 1011 -34.66 -50.90 -37.92
CA SER A 1011 -34.00 -51.82 -38.86
C SER A 1011 -32.48 -51.60 -38.84
N PRO A 1012 -31.64 -52.65 -38.77
CA PRO A 1012 -30.18 -52.51 -38.81
C PRO A 1012 -29.69 -51.72 -40.03
N ARG A 1013 -30.33 -51.91 -41.19
CA ARG A 1013 -29.96 -51.23 -42.45
C ARG A 1013 -30.41 -49.77 -42.46
N GLY A 1014 -31.64 -49.50 -41.99
CA GLY A 1014 -32.15 -48.14 -41.93
C GLY A 1014 -31.46 -47.31 -40.85
N SER A 1015 -31.15 -47.91 -39.70
CA SER A 1015 -30.32 -47.34 -38.63
C SER A 1015 -28.96 -46.88 -39.12
N GLN A 1016 -28.29 -47.71 -39.94
CA GLN A 1016 -27.02 -47.36 -40.55
C GLN A 1016 -27.21 -46.22 -41.56
N LEU A 1017 -28.22 -46.30 -42.43
CA LEU A 1017 -28.50 -45.25 -43.42
C LEU A 1017 -28.73 -43.88 -42.76
N ILE A 1018 -29.57 -43.80 -41.73
CA ILE A 1018 -29.84 -42.53 -41.03
C ILE A 1018 -28.54 -41.95 -40.45
N THR A 1019 -27.68 -42.82 -39.90
CA THR A 1019 -26.39 -42.41 -39.33
C THR A 1019 -25.46 -41.83 -40.41
N GLU A 1020 -25.34 -42.49 -41.56
CA GLU A 1020 -24.53 -41.99 -42.69
C GLU A 1020 -25.06 -40.67 -43.25
N VAL A 1021 -26.39 -40.53 -43.34
CA VAL A 1021 -27.02 -39.28 -43.81
C VAL A 1021 -26.71 -38.11 -42.88
N LEU A 1022 -26.73 -38.33 -41.56
CA LEU A 1022 -26.33 -37.31 -40.59
C LEU A 1022 -24.84 -36.95 -40.72
N TYR A 1023 -23.95 -37.92 -40.94
CA TYR A 1023 -22.52 -37.66 -41.18
C TYR A 1023 -22.27 -36.90 -42.48
N LEU A 1024 -22.92 -37.28 -43.58
CA LEU A 1024 -22.82 -36.56 -44.85
C LEU A 1024 -23.35 -35.14 -44.79
N SER A 1025 -24.25 -34.86 -43.85
CA SER A 1025 -24.86 -33.55 -43.63
C SER A 1025 -24.25 -32.78 -42.45
N GLU A 1026 -23.06 -33.17 -41.99
CA GLU A 1026 -22.43 -32.63 -40.78
C GLU A 1026 -22.24 -31.10 -40.87
N ALA A 1027 -21.80 -30.59 -42.01
CA ALA A 1027 -21.52 -29.17 -42.19
C ALA A 1027 -22.81 -28.33 -42.08
N GLU A 1028 -23.88 -28.78 -42.73
CA GLU A 1028 -25.17 -28.11 -42.76
C GLU A 1028 -25.87 -28.18 -41.40
N ILE A 1029 -25.75 -29.32 -40.68
CA ILE A 1029 -26.24 -29.49 -39.31
C ILE A 1029 -25.48 -28.54 -38.37
N ASN A 1030 -24.15 -28.48 -38.45
CA ASN A 1030 -23.34 -27.62 -37.60
C ASN A 1030 -23.62 -26.13 -37.81
N GLU A 1031 -23.78 -25.71 -39.07
CA GLU A 1031 -24.19 -24.34 -39.39
C GLU A 1031 -25.57 -24.00 -38.81
N LEU A 1032 -26.52 -24.93 -38.87
CA LEU A 1032 -27.85 -24.75 -38.29
C LEU A 1032 -27.78 -24.64 -36.76
N LEU A 1033 -27.08 -25.55 -36.08
CA LEU A 1033 -26.89 -25.52 -34.63
C LEU A 1033 -26.18 -24.23 -34.18
N GLU A 1034 -25.19 -23.78 -34.95
CA GLU A 1034 -24.44 -22.54 -34.70
C GLU A 1034 -25.35 -21.31 -34.65
N LYS A 1035 -26.31 -21.26 -35.58
CA LYS A 1035 -27.24 -20.14 -35.72
C LYS A 1035 -28.43 -20.25 -34.77
N CYS A 1036 -28.89 -21.45 -34.43
CA CYS A 1036 -30.12 -21.68 -33.66
C CYS A 1036 -29.93 -21.79 -32.14
N LEU A 1037 -28.79 -22.30 -31.66
CA LEU A 1037 -28.56 -22.52 -30.22
C LEU A 1037 -28.02 -21.27 -29.52
N LYS A 1038 -28.36 -21.07 -28.24
CA LYS A 1038 -27.78 -20.00 -27.43
C LYS A 1038 -26.25 -20.18 -27.33
N ALA A 1039 -25.54 -19.06 -27.23
CA ALA A 1039 -24.11 -19.03 -26.98
C ALA A 1039 -23.78 -18.23 -25.70
N GLU A 1040 -24.80 -17.92 -24.90
CA GLU A 1040 -24.67 -17.24 -23.61
C GLU A 1040 -24.08 -18.26 -22.62
N GLN A 1041 -23.14 -17.87 -21.76
CA GLN A 1041 -22.62 -18.77 -20.72
C GLN A 1041 -23.60 -18.92 -19.54
N GLU A 1042 -24.91 -18.99 -19.83
CA GLU A 1042 -25.96 -19.28 -18.86
C GLU A 1042 -25.95 -20.77 -18.51
N GLY A 1043 -25.89 -21.08 -17.22
CA GLY A 1043 -25.99 -22.44 -16.69
C GLY A 1043 -27.30 -23.11 -17.07
N LEU A 1044 -27.23 -24.33 -17.61
CA LEU A 1044 -28.40 -25.11 -18.01
C LEU A 1044 -28.59 -26.38 -17.16
N MET A 1045 -27.51 -27.07 -16.82
CA MET A 1045 -27.57 -28.34 -16.09
C MET A 1045 -26.44 -28.44 -15.08
N ASN A 1046 -26.73 -28.96 -13.89
CA ASN A 1046 -25.73 -29.22 -12.86
C ASN A 1046 -25.56 -30.71 -12.57
N PHE A 1047 -24.33 -31.21 -12.70
CA PHE A 1047 -24.00 -32.62 -12.50
C PHE A 1047 -22.99 -32.81 -11.38
N LYS A 1048 -23.01 -33.99 -10.76
CA LYS A 1048 -21.99 -34.40 -9.80
C LYS A 1048 -21.15 -35.52 -10.39
N LEU A 1049 -19.88 -35.25 -10.64
CA LEU A 1049 -18.92 -36.30 -10.99
C LEU A 1049 -18.25 -36.79 -9.71
N GLU A 1050 -18.23 -38.10 -9.52
CA GLU A 1050 -17.45 -38.71 -8.46
C GLU A 1050 -16.29 -39.49 -9.07
N ILE A 1051 -15.06 -39.05 -8.79
CA ILE A 1051 -13.84 -39.73 -9.17
C ILE A 1051 -13.41 -40.65 -8.03
N LYS A 1052 -13.53 -41.97 -8.20
CA LYS A 1052 -13.12 -42.96 -7.21
C LYS A 1052 -11.59 -43.15 -7.24
N ALA A 1053 -10.90 -42.56 -6.27
CA ALA A 1053 -9.43 -42.65 -6.13
C ALA A 1053 -8.88 -44.09 -6.23
N ALA A 1054 -9.57 -45.07 -5.64
CA ALA A 1054 -9.16 -46.47 -5.66
C ALA A 1054 -9.12 -47.08 -7.07
N ASN A 1055 -10.05 -46.68 -7.95
CA ASN A 1055 -10.08 -47.15 -9.34
C ASN A 1055 -9.02 -46.44 -10.18
N LEU A 1056 -8.75 -45.16 -9.92
CA LEU A 1056 -7.66 -44.43 -10.55
C LEU A 1056 -6.30 -45.05 -10.14
N GLU A 1057 -6.16 -45.42 -8.87
CA GLU A 1057 -4.98 -46.10 -8.35
C GLU A 1057 -4.76 -47.45 -9.02
N TYR A 1058 -5.84 -48.23 -9.17
CA TYR A 1058 -5.80 -49.49 -9.91
C TYR A 1058 -5.35 -49.26 -11.36
N LEU A 1059 -5.98 -48.33 -12.08
CA LEU A 1059 -5.70 -48.06 -13.49
C LEU A 1059 -4.26 -47.59 -13.69
N VAL A 1060 -3.79 -46.65 -12.88
CA VAL A 1060 -2.40 -46.18 -12.92
C VAL A 1060 -1.43 -47.31 -12.58
N ASN A 1061 -1.72 -48.12 -11.56
CA ASN A 1061 -0.80 -49.17 -11.13
C ASN A 1061 -0.72 -50.35 -12.10
N GLN A 1062 -1.85 -50.81 -12.64
CA GLN A 1062 -1.94 -52.00 -13.50
C GLN A 1062 -1.76 -51.68 -14.98
N ASN A 1063 -2.13 -50.49 -15.44
CA ASN A 1063 -2.15 -50.16 -16.87
C ASN A 1063 -1.08 -49.16 -17.31
N LEU A 1064 -0.25 -48.60 -16.43
CA LEU A 1064 0.91 -47.80 -16.81
C LEU A 1064 2.23 -48.51 -16.48
N LYS A 1065 3.18 -48.45 -17.42
CA LYS A 1065 4.55 -48.97 -17.26
C LYS A 1065 5.35 -48.11 -16.27
N LEU A 1066 6.41 -48.68 -15.69
CA LEU A 1066 7.28 -47.94 -14.76
C LEU A 1066 7.90 -46.69 -15.42
N GLU A 1067 8.33 -46.80 -16.67
CA GLU A 1067 8.87 -45.68 -17.46
C GLU A 1067 7.85 -44.54 -17.59
N GLN A 1068 6.60 -44.87 -17.94
CA GLN A 1068 5.49 -43.91 -18.04
C GLN A 1068 5.20 -43.26 -16.68
N LYS A 1069 5.16 -44.05 -15.60
CA LYS A 1069 4.98 -43.52 -14.23
C LYS A 1069 6.10 -42.55 -13.82
N LEU A 1070 7.34 -42.87 -14.16
CA LEU A 1070 8.49 -42.00 -13.90
C LEU A 1070 8.42 -40.72 -14.73
N GLN A 1071 8.05 -40.82 -16.01
CA GLN A 1071 7.90 -39.66 -16.89
C GLN A 1071 6.79 -38.71 -16.40
N LEU A 1072 5.63 -39.25 -16.02
CA LEU A 1072 4.55 -38.47 -15.40
C LEU A 1072 5.04 -37.75 -14.14
N LEU A 1073 5.79 -38.44 -13.29
CA LEU A 1073 6.35 -37.86 -12.07
C LEU A 1073 7.41 -36.78 -12.35
N LEU A 1074 8.19 -36.90 -13.43
CA LEU A 1074 9.13 -35.86 -13.89
C LEU A 1074 8.39 -34.63 -14.42
N ASN A 1075 7.36 -34.82 -15.24
CA ASN A 1075 6.53 -33.73 -15.76
C ASN A 1075 5.77 -33.00 -14.64
N LEU A 1076 5.33 -33.71 -13.61
CA LEU A 1076 4.74 -33.07 -12.43
C LEU A 1076 5.78 -32.28 -11.63
N LYS A 1077 7.02 -32.76 -11.56
CA LYS A 1077 8.10 -32.01 -10.91
C LYS A 1077 8.49 -30.75 -11.68
N SER A 1078 8.37 -30.75 -13.00
CA SER A 1078 8.65 -29.55 -13.81
C SER A 1078 7.57 -28.47 -13.71
N LEU A 1079 6.39 -28.79 -13.16
CA LEU A 1079 5.36 -27.83 -12.76
C LEU A 1079 5.69 -27.13 -11.43
N LEU A 1080 6.73 -27.58 -10.71
CA LEU A 1080 7.07 -27.10 -9.37
C LEU A 1080 8.50 -26.52 -9.33
N THR A 1081 8.98 -25.96 -10.44
CA THR A 1081 10.25 -25.22 -10.44
C THR A 1081 10.10 -23.89 -9.72
N ALA A 1082 11.17 -23.35 -9.12
CA ALA A 1082 11.13 -22.08 -8.41
C ALA A 1082 10.55 -20.95 -9.29
N GLU A 1083 11.01 -20.83 -10.53
CA GLU A 1083 10.50 -19.89 -11.54
C GLU A 1083 8.98 -20.03 -11.75
N VAL A 1084 8.48 -21.25 -11.91
CA VAL A 1084 7.04 -21.50 -12.10
C VAL A 1084 6.24 -21.18 -10.84
N ILE A 1085 6.79 -21.46 -9.66
CA ILE A 1085 6.15 -21.14 -8.38
C ILE A 1085 6.11 -19.62 -8.15
N GLU A 1086 7.18 -18.90 -8.52
CA GLU A 1086 7.26 -17.44 -8.48
C GLU A 1086 6.20 -16.80 -9.36
N ASP A 1087 6.17 -17.19 -10.64
CA ASP A 1087 5.19 -16.68 -11.61
C ASP A 1087 3.75 -16.93 -11.16
N GLU A 1088 3.50 -18.10 -10.59
CA GLU A 1088 2.17 -18.49 -10.12
C GLU A 1088 1.77 -17.73 -8.85
N ILE A 1089 2.69 -17.52 -7.91
CA ILE A 1089 2.44 -16.69 -6.74
C ILE A 1089 2.19 -15.24 -7.16
N ALA A 1090 2.97 -14.71 -8.12
CA ALA A 1090 2.78 -13.37 -8.65
C ALA A 1090 1.40 -13.21 -9.33
N GLN A 1091 0.98 -14.20 -10.12
CA GLN A 1091 -0.35 -14.24 -10.74
C GLN A 1091 -1.46 -14.26 -9.67
N LEU A 1092 -1.35 -15.11 -8.66
CA LEU A 1092 -2.32 -15.18 -7.56
C LEU A 1092 -2.37 -13.87 -6.75
N LEU A 1093 -1.24 -13.21 -6.52
CA LEU A 1093 -1.16 -11.92 -5.83
C LEU A 1093 -1.75 -10.78 -6.65
N ALA A 1094 -1.65 -10.85 -7.99
CA ALA A 1094 -2.32 -9.91 -8.88
C ALA A 1094 -3.85 -10.05 -8.85
N GLU A 1095 -4.34 -11.28 -8.64
CA GLU A 1095 -5.78 -11.60 -8.58
C GLU A 1095 -6.39 -11.47 -7.18
N THR A 1096 -5.59 -11.20 -6.14
CA THR A 1096 -6.04 -11.03 -4.74
C THR A 1096 -5.91 -9.59 -4.24
N ASP A 1097 -6.87 -9.19 -3.40
CA ASP A 1097 -6.85 -7.89 -2.74
C ASP A 1097 -6.24 -7.96 -1.33
N LEU A 1098 -6.04 -9.16 -0.78
CA LEU A 1098 -5.39 -9.44 0.50
C LEU A 1098 -6.00 -8.66 1.68
N GLN A 1099 -7.29 -8.29 1.59
CA GLN A 1099 -7.94 -7.44 2.59
C GLN A 1099 -8.10 -8.17 3.91
N GLU A 1100 -8.50 -9.43 3.86
CA GLU A 1100 -8.64 -10.25 5.08
C GLU A 1100 -7.27 -10.57 5.70
N VAL A 1101 -6.23 -10.73 4.87
CA VAL A 1101 -4.85 -10.88 5.35
C VAL A 1101 -4.40 -9.62 6.09
N ASN A 1102 -4.62 -8.45 5.50
CA ASN A 1102 -4.29 -7.14 6.08
C ASN A 1102 -5.02 -6.93 7.42
N LYS A 1103 -6.29 -7.31 7.49
CA LYS A 1103 -7.10 -7.25 8.72
C LYS A 1103 -6.55 -8.17 9.81
N GLU A 1104 -6.29 -9.44 9.50
CA GLU A 1104 -5.74 -10.39 10.49
C GLU A 1104 -4.35 -9.94 10.99
N LEU A 1105 -3.49 -9.43 10.10
CA LEU A 1105 -2.18 -8.89 10.49
C LEU A 1105 -2.30 -7.67 11.40
N ARG A 1106 -3.23 -6.75 11.13
CA ARG A 1106 -3.52 -5.62 12.02
C ARG A 1106 -4.04 -6.08 13.38
N GLU A 1107 -4.95 -7.04 13.43
CA GLU A 1107 -5.48 -7.60 14.69
C GLU A 1107 -4.40 -8.33 15.51
N LEU A 1108 -3.47 -9.00 14.85
CA LEU A 1108 -2.30 -9.61 15.49
C LEU A 1108 -1.38 -8.55 16.08
N ILE A 1109 -0.99 -7.58 15.27
CA ILE A 1109 -0.06 -6.52 15.67
C ILE A 1109 -0.65 -5.68 16.82
N ASN A 1110 -1.92 -5.31 16.75
CA ASN A 1110 -2.59 -4.53 17.81
C ASN A 1110 -2.76 -5.31 19.12
N SER A 1111 -2.72 -6.65 19.07
CA SER A 1111 -2.76 -7.49 20.27
C SER A 1111 -1.40 -7.75 20.90
N LEU A 1112 -0.32 -7.42 20.19
CA LEU A 1112 1.03 -7.59 20.69
C LEU A 1112 1.42 -6.35 21.50
N ASP A 1113 1.87 -6.58 22.73
CA ASP A 1113 2.71 -5.61 23.41
C ASP A 1113 4.12 -5.68 22.81
N LEU A 1114 4.28 -5.01 21.66
CA LEU A 1114 5.51 -5.02 20.86
C LEU A 1114 6.72 -4.57 21.68
N ILE A 1115 6.54 -3.74 22.71
CA ILE A 1115 7.63 -3.14 23.51
C ILE A 1115 7.67 -3.68 24.94
N SER A 1116 7.15 -4.89 25.13
CA SER A 1116 7.81 -5.82 26.07
C SER A 1116 9.13 -6.37 25.49
N LEU A 1117 9.68 -5.76 24.43
CA LEU A 1117 11.07 -5.93 24.04
C LEU A 1117 11.92 -5.54 25.23
N ASP A 1118 12.48 -6.53 25.88
CA ASP A 1118 13.51 -6.39 26.90
C ASP A 1118 14.74 -5.70 26.28
N LEU A 1119 14.69 -4.37 26.15
CA LEU A 1119 15.87 -3.54 26.42
C LEU A 1119 16.22 -3.64 27.92
N GLU A 1120 15.99 -4.78 28.58
CA GLU A 1120 16.39 -5.07 29.95
C GLU A 1120 17.90 -4.91 30.11
N ASN A 1121 18.64 -5.15 29.03
CA ASN A 1121 20.09 -5.03 29.06
C ASN A 1121 20.53 -3.56 29.06
N ASP A 1122 20.72 -3.00 30.25
CA ASP A 1122 21.35 -1.69 30.48
C ASP A 1122 22.67 -1.54 29.70
N GLN A 1123 23.39 -2.64 29.47
CA GLN A 1123 24.64 -2.63 28.70
C GLN A 1123 24.41 -2.30 27.22
N GLN A 1124 23.34 -2.81 26.61
CA GLN A 1124 23.00 -2.52 25.21
C GLN A 1124 22.52 -1.07 25.04
N LEU A 1125 21.68 -0.60 25.96
CA LEU A 1125 21.20 0.79 25.94
C LEU A 1125 22.37 1.77 26.15
N LYS A 1126 23.30 1.44 27.05
CA LYS A 1126 24.53 2.22 27.26
C LYS A 1126 25.44 2.22 26.03
N GLU A 1127 25.54 1.10 25.31
CA GLU A 1127 26.30 1.04 24.06
C GLU A 1127 25.68 1.92 22.95
N ILE A 1128 24.35 1.89 22.82
CA ILE A 1128 23.61 2.77 21.88
C ILE A 1128 23.84 4.24 22.23
N LEU A 1129 23.76 4.61 23.52
CA LEU A 1129 23.99 5.97 23.99
C LEU A 1129 25.44 6.44 23.74
N ASN A 1130 26.42 5.56 23.96
CA ASN A 1130 27.82 5.87 23.65
C ASN A 1130 28.01 6.09 22.14
N LYS A 1131 27.44 5.24 21.29
CA LYS A 1131 27.52 5.41 19.83
C LYS A 1131 26.77 6.66 19.35
N LEU A 1132 25.66 7.02 20.00
CA LEU A 1132 24.98 8.30 19.77
C LEU A 1132 25.87 9.49 20.15
N SER A 1133 26.56 9.44 21.30
CA SER A 1133 27.54 10.46 21.71
C SER A 1133 28.69 10.57 20.69
N GLU A 1134 29.21 9.44 20.19
CA GLU A 1134 30.20 9.43 19.10
C GLU A 1134 29.65 10.07 17.81
N LEU A 1135 28.39 9.78 17.46
CA LEU A 1135 27.73 10.31 16.28
C LEU A 1135 27.52 11.82 16.37
N ILE A 1136 26.98 12.34 17.47
CA ILE A 1136 26.76 13.79 17.67
C ILE A 1136 28.08 14.57 17.76
N ASN A 1137 29.17 13.92 18.19
CA ASN A 1137 30.52 14.51 18.20
C ASN A 1137 31.22 14.45 16.84
N ASN A 1138 30.62 13.85 15.81
CA ASN A 1138 31.12 13.94 14.44
C ASN A 1138 31.26 15.42 14.04
N PRO A 1139 32.38 15.89 13.47
CA PRO A 1139 32.61 17.30 13.19
C PRO A 1139 31.50 17.99 12.39
N GLU A 1140 30.90 17.30 11.42
CA GLU A 1140 29.86 17.89 10.58
C GLU A 1140 28.52 18.00 11.34
N LEU A 1141 28.13 16.94 12.05
CA LEU A 1141 26.89 16.94 12.83
C LEU A 1141 26.99 17.86 14.05
N LYS A 1142 28.12 17.84 14.74
CA LYS A 1142 28.43 18.75 15.86
C LYS A 1142 28.28 20.20 15.44
N GLN A 1143 28.81 20.57 14.26
CA GLN A 1143 28.68 21.93 13.76
C GLN A 1143 27.22 22.31 13.48
N VAL A 1144 26.41 21.39 12.95
CA VAL A 1144 24.97 21.60 12.73
C VAL A 1144 24.25 21.82 14.06
N ILE A 1145 24.50 20.97 15.06
CA ILE A 1145 23.89 21.09 16.39
C ILE A 1145 24.30 22.40 17.05
N LEU A 1146 25.60 22.76 17.03
CA LEU A 1146 26.09 24.01 17.63
C LEU A 1146 25.50 25.25 16.95
N THR A 1147 25.44 25.26 15.62
CA THR A 1147 24.87 26.39 14.86
C THR A 1147 23.39 26.56 15.16
N GLN A 1148 22.62 25.46 15.17
CA GLN A 1148 21.19 25.51 15.50
C GLN A 1148 20.97 25.93 16.96
N THR A 1149 21.73 25.36 17.90
CA THR A 1149 21.64 25.71 19.33
C THR A 1149 21.95 27.20 19.57
N ALA A 1150 22.96 27.75 18.89
CA ALA A 1150 23.28 29.19 18.99
C ALA A 1150 22.15 30.07 18.43
N SER A 1151 21.52 29.65 17.33
CA SER A 1151 20.31 30.29 16.80
C SER A 1151 19.18 30.26 17.82
N ASP A 1152 18.89 29.09 18.40
CA ASP A 1152 17.82 28.89 19.37
C ASP A 1152 18.04 29.69 20.66
N ILE A 1153 19.29 29.82 21.12
CA ILE A 1153 19.64 30.67 22.27
C ILE A 1153 19.36 32.13 21.96
N SER A 1154 19.66 32.58 20.74
CA SER A 1154 19.43 33.97 20.33
C SER A 1154 17.94 34.29 20.23
N GLU A 1155 17.17 33.40 19.62
CA GLU A 1155 15.71 33.53 19.51
C GLU A 1155 15.03 33.41 20.89
N GLY A 1156 15.48 32.45 21.70
CA GLY A 1156 15.06 32.29 23.09
C GLY A 1156 15.33 33.55 23.92
N ALA A 1157 16.49 34.20 23.76
CA ALA A 1157 16.80 35.45 24.44
C ALA A 1157 15.83 36.58 24.06
N VAL A 1158 15.42 36.69 22.79
CA VAL A 1158 14.38 37.66 22.35
C VAL A 1158 13.03 37.35 23.00
N ILE A 1159 12.63 36.08 23.05
CA ILE A 1159 11.34 35.69 23.64
C ILE A 1159 11.33 35.92 25.16
N LEU A 1160 12.45 35.65 25.84
CA LEU A 1160 12.60 35.90 27.28
C LEU A 1160 12.66 37.40 27.59
N GLU A 1161 13.31 38.20 26.75
CA GLU A 1161 13.29 39.67 26.84
C GLU A 1161 11.85 40.19 26.88
N GLU A 1162 10.98 39.68 26.00
CA GLU A 1162 9.58 40.13 25.92
C GLU A 1162 8.67 39.57 27.02
N LYS A 1163 8.89 38.31 27.46
CA LYS A 1163 7.88 37.55 28.23
C LYS A 1163 8.31 37.11 29.62
N LEU A 1164 9.60 37.16 29.96
CA LEU A 1164 10.08 36.77 31.29
C LEU A 1164 9.60 37.80 32.33
N ASP A 1165 9.12 37.29 33.47
CA ASP A 1165 8.60 38.14 34.53
C ASP A 1165 9.68 39.10 35.08
N ARG A 1166 9.30 40.38 35.22
CA ARG A 1166 10.23 41.46 35.58
C ARG A 1166 10.65 41.37 37.05
N GLU A 1167 9.82 40.85 37.94
CA GLU A 1167 10.21 40.65 39.35
C GLU A 1167 11.24 39.53 39.47
N SER A 1168 11.17 38.50 38.62
CA SER A 1168 12.17 37.44 38.52
C SER A 1168 13.52 37.96 38.02
N LEU A 1169 13.50 38.80 36.98
CA LEU A 1169 14.69 39.47 36.46
C LEU A 1169 15.34 40.36 37.53
N LYS A 1170 14.52 41.16 38.21
CA LYS A 1170 14.97 41.97 39.35
C LYS A 1170 15.59 41.12 40.43
N TYR A 1171 14.93 40.04 40.85
CA TYR A 1171 15.43 39.12 41.89
C TYR A 1171 16.79 38.50 41.53
N LEU A 1172 16.94 37.96 40.31
CA LEU A 1172 18.20 37.37 39.85
C LEU A 1172 19.30 38.41 39.73
N LEU A 1173 18.97 39.61 39.23
CA LEU A 1173 19.90 40.71 39.11
C LEU A 1173 20.34 41.24 40.48
N GLU A 1174 19.45 41.26 41.48
CA GLU A 1174 19.80 41.62 42.85
C GLU A 1174 20.81 40.65 43.47
N LEU A 1175 20.63 39.34 43.26
CA LEU A 1175 21.59 38.34 43.71
C LEU A 1175 22.96 38.54 43.05
N PHE A 1176 22.96 38.76 41.73
CA PHE A 1176 24.17 38.99 40.96
C PHE A 1176 24.91 40.26 41.41
N ILE A 1177 24.19 41.38 41.56
CA ILE A 1177 24.75 42.66 42.01
C ILE A 1177 25.34 42.54 43.40
N GLU A 1178 24.60 41.96 44.35
CA GLU A 1178 25.06 41.86 45.74
C GLU A 1178 26.28 40.94 45.88
N SER A 1179 26.35 39.84 45.13
CA SER A 1179 27.56 39.02 45.04
C SER A 1179 28.73 39.75 44.38
N GLY A 1180 28.45 40.57 43.35
CA GLY A 1180 29.45 41.44 42.74
C GLY A 1180 30.01 42.45 43.74
N VAL A 1181 29.14 43.13 44.50
CA VAL A 1181 29.53 44.09 45.54
C VAL A 1181 30.40 43.43 46.61
N ASP A 1182 30.06 42.22 47.06
CA ASP A 1182 30.89 41.49 48.04
C ASP A 1182 32.28 41.17 47.49
N SER A 1183 32.37 40.75 46.23
CA SER A 1183 33.66 40.48 45.59
C SER A 1183 34.50 41.73 45.41
N PHE A 1184 33.89 42.81 44.91
CA PHE A 1184 34.56 44.10 44.76
C PHE A 1184 35.01 44.66 46.11
N LYS A 1185 34.20 44.52 47.17
CA LYS A 1185 34.58 44.90 48.53
C LYS A 1185 35.82 44.14 49.00
N ALA A 1186 35.84 42.82 48.84
CA ALA A 1186 36.95 41.98 49.27
C ALA A 1186 38.26 42.27 48.52
N ASN A 1187 38.15 42.67 47.25
CA ASN A 1187 39.30 42.98 46.38
C ASN A 1187 39.61 44.50 46.28
N SER A 1188 38.82 45.36 46.93
CA SER A 1188 38.83 46.81 46.76
C SER A 1188 40.17 47.48 47.09
N GLU A 1189 40.86 47.03 48.15
CA GLU A 1189 42.16 47.57 48.53
C GLU A 1189 43.21 47.31 47.44
N SER A 1190 43.22 46.10 46.85
CA SER A 1190 44.14 45.73 45.77
C SER A 1190 43.83 46.52 44.49
N LEU A 1191 42.55 46.63 44.15
CA LEU A 1191 42.07 47.41 43.01
C LEU A 1191 42.48 48.88 43.13
N LEU A 1192 42.24 49.52 44.28
CA LEU A 1192 42.57 50.94 44.46
C LEU A 1192 44.08 51.21 44.47
N ARG A 1193 44.88 50.30 45.05
CA ARG A 1193 46.36 50.40 45.02
C ARG A 1193 46.92 50.33 43.60
N SER A 1194 46.29 49.55 42.71
CA SER A 1194 46.75 49.39 41.33
C SER A 1194 46.54 50.61 40.44
N LEU A 1195 45.74 51.60 40.87
CA LEU A 1195 45.47 52.85 40.14
C LEU A 1195 46.53 53.94 40.33
N GLU A 1196 47.63 53.67 41.06
CA GLU A 1196 48.72 54.62 41.36
C GLU A 1196 48.26 56.08 41.62
N LEU A 1197 47.16 56.28 42.37
CA LEU A 1197 46.43 57.56 42.43
C LEU A 1197 47.30 58.77 42.79
N LYS A 1198 48.31 58.57 43.64
CA LYS A 1198 49.28 59.61 43.98
C LYS A 1198 50.10 60.07 42.77
N LYS A 1199 50.55 59.14 41.93
CA LYS A 1199 51.33 59.44 40.73
C LYS A 1199 50.44 60.10 39.69
N LEU A 1200 49.24 59.55 39.45
CA LEU A 1200 48.25 60.13 38.55
C LEU A 1200 47.96 61.59 38.92
N THR A 1201 47.58 61.84 40.17
CA THR A 1201 47.32 63.19 40.69
C THR A 1201 48.52 64.12 40.54
N ALA A 1202 49.73 63.64 40.85
CA ALA A 1202 50.94 64.44 40.72
C ALA A 1202 51.29 64.75 39.25
N GLU A 1203 50.97 63.86 38.32
CA GLU A 1203 51.15 64.08 36.88
C GLU A 1203 50.15 65.12 36.36
N GLU A 1204 48.87 65.04 36.75
CA GLU A 1204 47.86 66.04 36.38
C GLU A 1204 48.21 67.44 36.89
N VAL A 1205 48.61 67.57 38.17
CA VAL A 1205 49.03 68.87 38.71
C VAL A 1205 50.32 69.39 38.05
N ARG A 1206 51.19 68.52 37.53
CA ARG A 1206 52.40 68.94 36.78
C ARG A 1206 52.08 69.43 35.37
N LYS A 1207 51.00 68.92 34.75
CA LYS A 1207 50.50 69.39 33.44
C LYS A 1207 49.93 70.81 33.55
N MET A 1208 49.42 71.19 34.73
CA MET A 1208 48.85 72.52 34.96
C MET A 1208 49.88 73.66 34.87
N ASN A 1209 49.48 74.74 34.20
CA ASN A 1209 50.25 75.97 34.14
C ASN A 1209 50.12 76.76 35.47
N PRO A 1210 51.00 77.74 35.76
CA PRO A 1210 50.96 78.44 37.04
C PRO A 1210 49.65 79.19 37.35
N ALA A 1211 48.88 79.60 36.34
CA ALA A 1211 47.57 80.25 36.54
C ALA A 1211 46.49 79.21 36.89
N GLU A 1212 46.50 78.06 36.23
CA GLU A 1212 45.62 76.91 36.56
C GLU A 1212 45.89 76.41 38.00
N ILE A 1213 47.15 76.40 38.44
CA ILE A 1213 47.49 76.04 39.83
C ILE A 1213 46.96 77.10 40.82
N GLU A 1214 46.97 78.39 40.48
CA GLU A 1214 46.36 79.43 41.32
C GLU A 1214 44.83 79.26 41.38
N GLU A 1215 44.18 78.96 40.26
CA GLU A 1215 42.74 78.69 40.19
C GLU A 1215 42.34 77.47 41.01
N VAL A 1216 43.10 76.37 40.91
CA VAL A 1216 42.98 75.20 41.78
C VAL A 1216 43.08 75.61 43.25
N PHE A 1217 44.09 76.41 43.63
CA PHE A 1217 44.27 76.84 45.01
C PHE A 1217 43.15 77.78 45.49
N ASP A 1218 42.67 78.69 44.65
CA ASP A 1218 41.59 79.61 45.00
C ASP A 1218 40.25 78.89 45.15
N SER A 1219 40.00 77.84 44.35
CA SER A 1219 38.74 77.10 44.39
C SER A 1219 38.48 76.40 45.73
N PHE A 1220 39.51 75.86 46.41
CA PHE A 1220 39.36 75.24 47.73
C PHE A 1220 39.89 76.07 48.89
N ALA A 1221 40.84 77.01 48.67
CA ALA A 1221 41.49 77.79 49.73
C ALA A 1221 41.34 79.32 49.63
N GLY A 1222 40.62 79.85 48.64
CA GLY A 1222 40.43 81.29 48.45
C GLY A 1222 39.79 82.02 49.65
N ARG A 1223 38.89 81.35 50.38
CA ARG A 1223 38.32 81.90 51.64
C ARG A 1223 39.38 82.03 52.74
N TYR A 1224 40.30 81.07 52.86
CA TYR A 1224 41.40 81.17 53.82
C TYR A 1224 42.35 82.32 53.48
N PHE A 1225 42.63 82.55 52.20
CA PHE A 1225 43.39 83.72 51.76
C PHE A 1225 42.70 85.03 52.11
N THR A 1226 41.37 85.08 52.00
CA THR A 1226 40.60 86.27 52.38
C THR A 1226 40.72 86.56 53.89
N HIS A 1227 40.63 85.54 54.73
CA HIS A 1227 40.85 85.68 56.18
C HIS A 1227 42.30 86.09 56.51
N LEU A 1228 43.29 85.49 55.84
CA LEU A 1228 44.69 85.89 55.99
C LEU A 1228 44.88 87.38 55.66
N LYS A 1229 44.32 87.88 54.55
CA LYS A 1229 44.35 89.30 54.19
C LYS A 1229 43.80 90.17 55.33
N GLN A 1230 42.64 89.81 55.88
CA GLN A 1230 42.00 90.55 56.98
C GLN A 1230 42.84 90.54 58.28
N TYR A 1231 43.46 89.41 58.63
CA TYR A 1231 44.34 89.32 59.81
C TYR A 1231 45.59 90.21 59.72
N GLY A 1232 45.94 90.73 58.54
CA GLY A 1232 47.00 91.74 58.42
C GLY A 1232 46.73 93.01 59.24
N TRP A 1233 45.47 93.34 59.54
CA TRP A 1233 45.11 94.46 60.42
C TRP A 1233 45.65 94.33 61.85
N PHE A 1234 45.97 93.12 62.32
CA PHE A 1234 46.62 92.90 63.61
C PHE A 1234 48.02 93.54 63.72
N GLY A 1235 48.63 93.94 62.59
CA GLY A 1235 49.82 94.80 62.58
C GLY A 1235 49.64 96.09 63.39
N GLY A 1236 48.40 96.58 63.54
CA GLY A 1236 48.07 97.73 64.38
C GLY A 1236 48.33 97.49 65.88
N ILE A 1237 48.14 96.26 66.37
CA ILE A 1237 48.45 95.88 67.77
C ILE A 1237 49.96 95.95 68.00
N PHE A 1238 50.75 95.47 67.04
CA PHE A 1238 52.21 95.57 67.11
C PHE A 1238 52.69 97.01 66.97
N GLY A 1239 52.05 97.83 66.14
CA GLY A 1239 52.30 99.28 66.06
C GLY A 1239 52.02 100.00 67.38
N LEU A 1240 50.93 99.63 68.07
CA LEU A 1240 50.62 100.12 69.43
C LEU A 1240 51.66 99.70 70.45
N LEU A 1241 52.07 98.42 70.44
CA LEU A 1241 53.13 97.89 71.30
C LEU A 1241 54.46 98.59 71.05
N GLN A 1242 54.80 98.85 69.78
CA GLN A 1242 56.01 99.56 69.40
C GLN A 1242 56.00 101.01 69.91
N LEU A 1243 54.87 101.73 69.79
CA LEU A 1243 54.72 103.06 70.39
C LEU A 1243 54.78 103.02 71.92
N LEU A 1244 54.20 102.01 72.56
CA LEU A 1244 54.28 101.80 74.00
C LEU A 1244 55.75 101.64 74.44
N ILE A 1245 56.51 100.76 73.76
CA ILE A 1245 57.92 100.54 74.05
C ILE A 1245 58.74 101.83 73.82
N ARG A 1246 58.47 102.55 72.72
CA ARG A 1246 59.13 103.84 72.39
C ARG A 1246 58.72 105.00 73.30
N SER A 1247 57.65 104.86 74.07
CA SER A 1247 57.22 105.83 75.09
C SER A 1247 57.78 105.52 76.48
N ILE A 1248 58.28 104.30 76.69
CA ILE A 1248 58.88 103.81 77.94
C ILE A 1248 60.42 103.93 77.90
N VAL A 1249 61.02 103.90 76.70
CA VAL A 1249 62.45 104.04 76.40
C VAL A 1249 62.71 105.40 75.76
#